data_AF-A0A925ZHP8-F1
#
_entry.id   AF-A0A925ZHP8-F1
#
_cell.length_a   1.000
_cell.length_b   1.000
_cell.length_c   1.000
_cell.angle_alpha   90.00
_cell.angle_beta   90.00
_cell.angle_gamma   90.00
#
_symmetry.space_group_name_H-M   'P 1'
#
loop_
_entity.id
_entity.type
_entity.pdbx_description
1 polymer ?
#
loop_
_entity_poly.entity_id
_entity_poly.type
_entity_poly.pdbx_seq_one_letter_code
_entity_poly.pdbx_strand_id
1 'polypeptide(L)'
;MKLGFALAFALPIAIASSTQAQIVLKPKNGGALPLRLKAMDSYTLIKNGIAATTMQITFANEANARIEADFIYTLKPGSLVTNFAYWFGNEKVVARVAEKERAKKIYEYITSRMRDPALIELIGKRTFRARVFPIMPHDDLKIEMHFAQALNGGAFVLPLVGNDNQALDRLNIKVDAERTSQTVDVLENIGLTKTQNGNTTTIELNGENYRPTKDLRVTVVNAPAKVQADLYAAKSGGSTGFFTLNLTPSAKVLRPMVSFAGVKVSDVWPKRLPPVKAGQSILVTGRYSGEGSAKAVLRDGSKLVGQTQIAFEDRLEANHPASKLWASMKIEGLGNSNRARTEVVNLSKRFTIPSKHTSWIAIPVEERKRFKQEKAMAEMAMLVPRLTRVVKRYGLKSRQAQTLISEVKDIAKANELSAENCLQQVLGNETYETAHALAERLANGQPTGELESKFLELCKLVGGSPKDYLHGELQQRLYPISEEILKRGLAGKTSTELRERLDRLAARTGQAGKDYMATAAQNLTHSKASELVLLEKKDAKSPKLGELRREIERIETKAGVPLGTSYKQAVWRDHQSEYSQLTNKLGEYVARGDIDSPDFIAKRDRALELTSLVDLKRQLGDDLQWRLQRHHEAYIASLKAHGPDNAETRAKLDRIYTIAKAIQADPSPWIKQQLQYAEASAVWAARSEERKTIRDLAALRRSQEELNNILAVTKTPKQRFHQVETWSFWDPNSQTRDLLVQLLRDPDKNADEIKRVQERLRIQDTQFRGAEWANVRLERLSVETEIDSLQNRELSQDQVKQLEILWAKQKQLRARMGDPMLQVEAPKDARQVVALFPNGEVKPLEFNSESGKWECRFDIPTYAKEGEYQVQVFVLDSAGNRSTQSFNYSVDISAPTAKVKAERVGEKVRVEVEGSEDLARVEVAIGSVKPQALRRTQPGRFFGLVDGGDGEVVVILTDKAHNRTEMKVTVR
;
A
#
# COMPACT_ATOMS: atom_id res chain seq x y z
N MET A 1 -35.69 71.48 19.23
CA MET A 1 -35.90 71.13 20.65
C MET A 1 -36.56 69.76 20.74
N LYS A 2 -35.81 68.76 21.22
CA LYS A 2 -36.18 67.42 21.74
C LYS A 2 -37.48 66.72 21.24
N LEU A 3 -37.31 65.70 20.39
CA LEU A 3 -38.13 64.48 20.43
C LEU A 3 -37.24 63.33 20.91
N GLY A 4 -37.65 62.69 22.01
CA GLY A 4 -36.91 61.59 22.65
C GLY A 4 -37.22 60.25 22.00
N PHE A 5 -36.17 59.53 21.60
CA PHE A 5 -36.21 58.12 21.19
C PHE A 5 -36.39 57.21 22.41
N ALA A 6 -37.40 56.34 22.39
CA ALA A 6 -37.53 55.22 23.31
C ALA A 6 -36.71 54.04 22.77
N LEU A 7 -35.68 53.62 23.51
CA LEU A 7 -34.97 52.36 23.28
C LEU A 7 -35.84 51.18 23.75
N ALA A 8 -36.27 50.32 22.83
CA ALA A 8 -36.79 49.00 23.15
C ALA A 8 -35.60 48.04 23.36
N PHE A 9 -35.38 47.60 24.61
CA PHE A 9 -34.52 46.45 24.90
C PHE A 9 -35.21 45.17 24.43
N ALA A 10 -34.80 44.66 23.27
CA ALA A 10 -35.13 43.29 22.87
C ALA A 10 -34.30 42.32 23.73
N LEU A 11 -34.93 41.69 24.72
CA LEU A 11 -34.37 40.49 25.36
C LEU A 11 -34.15 39.42 24.28
N PRO A 12 -32.96 38.81 24.17
CA PRO A 12 -32.83 37.61 23.37
C PRO A 12 -33.65 36.51 24.06
N ILE A 13 -34.74 36.11 23.42
CA ILE A 13 -35.44 34.87 23.74
C ILE A 13 -34.40 33.76 23.53
N ALA A 14 -33.86 33.26 24.64
CA ALA A 14 -33.07 32.04 24.63
C ALA A 14 -33.99 30.92 24.15
N ILE A 15 -33.88 30.57 22.87
CA ILE A 15 -34.47 29.36 22.32
C ILE A 15 -33.86 28.21 23.12
N ALA A 16 -34.64 27.65 24.04
CA ALA A 16 -34.28 26.43 24.75
C ALA A 16 -33.99 25.36 23.69
N SER A 17 -32.72 25.02 23.52
CA SER A 17 -32.28 24.03 22.55
C SER A 17 -33.05 22.74 22.81
N SER A 18 -33.81 22.27 21.84
CA SER A 18 -34.39 20.94 21.87
C SER A 18 -33.25 19.95 22.10
N THR A 19 -33.34 19.16 23.17
CA THR A 19 -32.40 18.07 23.47
C THR A 19 -32.61 16.90 22.51
N GLN A 20 -32.50 17.15 21.21
CA GLN A 20 -32.39 16.12 20.18
C GLN A 20 -30.97 15.57 20.20
N ALA A 21 -30.87 14.24 20.21
CA ALA A 21 -29.61 13.59 19.95
C ALA A 21 -29.34 13.80 18.47
N GLN A 22 -28.39 14.66 18.13
CA GLN A 22 -28.02 14.92 16.74
C GLN A 22 -26.88 14.01 16.35
N ILE A 23 -27.04 13.32 15.22
CA ILE A 23 -25.94 12.75 14.46
C ILE A 23 -25.40 13.90 13.61
N VAL A 24 -24.24 14.43 13.99
CA VAL A 24 -23.61 15.51 13.21
C VAL A 24 -22.33 14.98 12.61
N LEU A 25 -22.25 15.05 11.29
CA LEU A 25 -21.03 14.83 10.54
C LEU A 25 -20.46 16.18 10.11
N LYS A 26 -19.19 16.43 10.42
CA LYS A 26 -18.50 17.65 9.99
C LYS A 26 -17.26 17.29 9.18
N PRO A 27 -17.15 17.72 7.91
CA PRO A 27 -15.88 17.69 7.20
C PRO A 27 -14.94 18.75 7.81
N LYS A 28 -13.66 18.41 7.95
CA LYS A 28 -12.68 19.29 8.60
C LYS A 28 -12.24 20.48 7.72
N ASN A 29 -12.42 20.40 6.41
CA ASN A 29 -11.90 21.40 5.44
C ASN A 29 -12.88 22.53 5.09
N GLY A 30 -13.96 22.74 5.84
CA GLY A 30 -14.84 23.91 5.68
C GLY A 30 -15.70 23.98 4.42
N GLY A 31 -15.40 23.19 3.37
CA GLY A 31 -16.28 22.97 2.22
C GLY A 31 -17.36 21.93 2.56
N ALA A 32 -18.62 22.29 2.38
CA ALA A 32 -19.76 21.42 2.65
C ALA A 32 -19.89 20.32 1.59
N LEU A 33 -19.26 19.17 1.81
CA LEU A 33 -19.72 17.91 1.24
C LEU A 33 -19.95 16.94 2.42
N PRO A 34 -21.15 16.96 3.05
CA PRO A 34 -21.47 16.02 4.11
C PRO A 34 -21.57 14.61 3.53
N LEU A 35 -21.13 13.59 4.29
CA LEU A 35 -21.52 12.22 3.96
C LEU A 35 -23.03 12.10 4.14
N ARG A 36 -23.72 11.47 3.19
CA ARG A 36 -25.16 11.22 3.28
C ARG A 36 -25.43 10.06 4.22
N LEU A 37 -26.40 10.19 5.13
CA LEU A 37 -26.89 9.04 5.90
C LEU A 37 -27.61 8.08 4.96
N LYS A 38 -27.00 6.93 4.68
CA LYS A 38 -27.46 5.96 3.66
C LYS A 38 -28.36 4.89 4.27
N ALA A 39 -27.93 4.27 5.37
CA ALA A 39 -28.67 3.18 5.98
C ALA A 39 -28.47 3.10 7.49
N MET A 40 -29.44 2.52 8.18
CA MET A 40 -29.37 2.24 9.61
C MET A 40 -30.03 0.90 9.95
N ASP A 41 -29.30 0.05 10.66
CA ASP A 41 -29.79 -1.23 11.19
C ASP A 41 -29.63 -1.20 12.72
N SER A 42 -30.73 -1.32 13.46
CA SER A 42 -30.73 -1.20 14.92
C SER A 42 -31.48 -2.34 15.60
N TYR A 43 -30.83 -2.99 16.55
CA TYR A 43 -31.44 -3.96 17.45
C TYR A 43 -31.36 -3.47 18.89
N THR A 44 -32.48 -3.44 19.59
CA THR A 44 -32.55 -3.05 21.00
C THR A 44 -33.24 -4.11 21.84
N LEU A 45 -32.59 -4.57 22.91
CA LEU A 45 -33.20 -5.37 23.95
C LEU A 45 -33.50 -4.49 25.16
N ILE A 46 -34.78 -4.34 25.51
CA ILE A 46 -35.24 -3.67 26.73
C ILE A 46 -35.53 -4.73 27.78
N LYS A 47 -34.76 -4.71 28.87
CA LYS A 47 -34.90 -5.62 30.00
C LYS A 47 -34.70 -4.89 31.32
N ASN A 48 -35.66 -5.03 32.22
CA ASN A 48 -35.64 -4.47 33.58
C ASN A 48 -35.13 -3.02 33.63
N GLY A 49 -35.73 -2.15 32.81
CA GLY A 49 -35.39 -0.72 32.79
C GLY A 49 -34.04 -0.38 32.16
N ILE A 50 -33.37 -1.33 31.50
CA ILE A 50 -32.21 -1.06 30.63
C ILE A 50 -32.57 -1.37 29.18
N ALA A 51 -32.26 -0.46 28.26
CA ALA A 51 -32.15 -0.75 26.83
C ALA A 51 -30.69 -1.00 26.46
N ALA A 52 -30.38 -2.17 25.90
CA ALA A 52 -29.09 -2.47 25.28
C ALA A 52 -29.27 -2.45 23.76
N THR A 53 -28.63 -1.51 23.09
CA THR A 53 -28.80 -1.27 21.66
C THR A 53 -27.50 -1.56 20.90
N THR A 54 -27.61 -2.35 19.84
CA THR A 54 -26.60 -2.49 18.78
C THR A 54 -27.10 -1.74 17.56
N MET A 55 -26.34 -0.76 17.09
CA MET A 55 -26.72 0.09 15.97
C MET A 55 -25.59 0.11 14.94
N GLN A 56 -25.90 -0.23 13.70
CA GLN A 56 -25.05 -0.06 12.54
C GLN A 56 -25.57 1.11 11.71
N ILE A 57 -24.68 2.02 11.33
CA ILE A 57 -24.99 3.17 10.49
C ILE A 57 -24.04 3.15 9.30
N THR A 58 -24.59 3.35 8.10
CA THR A 58 -23.83 3.49 6.86
C THR A 58 -23.97 4.91 6.34
N PHE A 59 -22.84 5.55 6.05
CA PHE A 59 -22.76 6.87 5.45
C PHE A 59 -22.11 6.77 4.06
N ALA A 60 -22.72 7.37 3.04
CA ALA A 60 -22.16 7.40 1.69
C ALA A 60 -21.25 8.62 1.51
N ASN A 61 -20.02 8.42 1.02
CA ASN A 61 -19.22 9.51 0.49
C ASN A 61 -19.55 9.78 -0.98
N GLU A 62 -20.49 10.67 -1.25
CA GLU A 62 -20.88 11.00 -2.63
C GLU A 62 -19.90 11.95 -3.34
N ALA A 63 -18.89 12.45 -2.62
CA ALA A 63 -17.90 13.35 -3.18
C ALA A 63 -16.86 12.61 -4.03
N ASN A 64 -16.35 13.28 -5.07
CA ASN A 64 -15.17 12.85 -5.84
C ASN A 64 -13.84 13.08 -5.07
N ALA A 65 -13.90 13.20 -3.75
CA ALA A 65 -12.78 13.54 -2.89
C ALA A 65 -12.77 12.64 -1.66
N ARG A 66 -11.57 12.32 -1.18
CA ARG A 66 -11.40 11.66 0.13
C ARG A 66 -11.77 12.62 1.25
N ILE A 67 -12.40 12.12 2.30
CA ILE A 67 -12.90 12.93 3.40
C ILE A 67 -12.36 12.41 4.74
N GLU A 68 -12.07 13.35 5.64
CA GLU A 68 -11.97 13.12 7.10
C GLU A 68 -13.30 13.53 7.72
N ALA A 69 -13.95 12.62 8.46
CA ALA A 69 -15.24 12.89 9.07
C ALA A 69 -15.19 12.77 10.60
N ASP A 70 -15.73 13.78 11.28
CA ASP A 70 -16.07 13.69 12.70
C ASP A 70 -17.53 13.22 12.83
N PHE A 71 -17.75 11.97 13.24
CA PHE A 71 -19.05 11.44 13.66
C PHE A 71 -19.32 11.83 15.11
N ILE A 72 -20.26 12.75 15.31
CA ILE A 72 -20.66 13.23 16.63
C ILE A 72 -22.04 12.67 16.95
N TYR A 73 -22.15 12.02 18.10
CA TYR A 73 -23.42 11.51 18.59
C TYR A 73 -23.58 11.83 20.06
N THR A 74 -24.72 12.44 20.40
CA THR A 74 -25.07 12.82 21.77
C THR A 74 -26.06 11.83 22.35
N LEU A 75 -25.63 11.08 23.34
CA LEU A 75 -26.44 10.10 24.04
C LEU A 75 -27.48 10.76 24.97
N LYS A 76 -28.63 10.09 25.16
CA LYS A 76 -29.66 10.50 26.12
C LYS A 76 -29.17 10.37 27.57
N PRO A 77 -29.81 11.03 28.55
CA PRO A 77 -29.44 10.85 29.96
C PRO A 77 -29.54 9.37 30.36
N GLY A 78 -28.61 8.88 31.17
CA GLY A 78 -28.57 7.46 31.57
C GLY A 78 -27.99 6.51 30.52
N SER A 79 -27.53 7.03 29.37
CA SER A 79 -26.93 6.25 28.30
C SER A 79 -25.39 6.28 28.33
N LEU A 80 -24.78 5.18 27.89
CA LEU A 80 -23.33 4.98 27.81
C LEU A 80 -22.98 4.20 26.54
N VAL A 81 -21.99 4.68 25.78
CA VAL A 81 -21.41 3.86 24.69
C VAL A 81 -20.55 2.77 25.33
N THR A 82 -20.77 1.55 24.89
CA THR A 82 -20.14 0.34 25.46
C THR A 82 -19.24 -0.39 24.48
N ASN A 83 -19.38 -0.13 23.18
CA ASN A 83 -18.52 -0.63 22.12
C ASN A 83 -18.60 0.29 20.89
N PHE A 84 -17.53 0.33 20.11
CA PHE A 84 -17.47 1.04 18.84
C PHE A 84 -16.60 0.25 17.87
N ALA A 85 -17.06 0.11 16.63
CA ALA A 85 -16.30 -0.44 15.53
C ALA A 85 -16.65 0.31 14.24
N TYR A 86 -15.78 0.22 13.25
CA TYR A 86 -16.09 0.62 11.89
C TYR A 86 -15.54 -0.42 10.92
N TRP A 87 -16.01 -0.40 9.67
CA TRP A 87 -15.48 -1.26 8.63
C TRP A 87 -14.40 -0.53 7.85
N PHE A 88 -13.27 -1.21 7.68
CA PHE A 88 -12.21 -0.83 6.77
C PHE A 88 -12.14 -1.90 5.68
N GLY A 89 -12.62 -1.57 4.47
CA GLY A 89 -12.91 -2.58 3.46
C GLY A 89 -13.82 -3.67 4.04
N ASN A 90 -13.31 -4.91 4.07
CA ASN A 90 -14.02 -6.06 4.66
C ASN A 90 -13.67 -6.33 6.13
N GLU A 91 -12.72 -5.59 6.71
CA GLU A 91 -12.30 -5.78 8.11
C GLU A 91 -13.19 -4.97 9.07
N LYS A 92 -13.77 -5.64 10.07
CA LYS A 92 -14.42 -4.96 11.20
C LYS A 92 -13.39 -4.54 12.25
N VAL A 93 -13.05 -3.26 12.28
CA VAL A 93 -12.04 -2.71 13.18
C VAL A 93 -12.68 -2.28 14.50
N VAL A 94 -12.50 -3.09 15.54
CA VAL A 94 -13.02 -2.82 16.88
C VAL A 94 -12.11 -1.87 17.66
N ALA A 95 -12.70 -0.82 18.24
CA ALA A 95 -11.97 0.16 19.03
C ALA A 95 -11.52 -0.39 20.38
N ARG A 96 -10.34 0.02 20.82
CA ARG A 96 -9.74 -0.38 22.10
C ARG A 96 -9.38 0.83 22.94
N VAL A 97 -9.55 0.72 24.26
CA VAL A 97 -9.25 1.84 25.18
C VAL A 97 -7.74 2.02 25.29
N ALA A 98 -7.30 3.25 25.09
CA ALA A 98 -5.94 3.70 25.33
C ALA A 98 -5.96 5.01 26.13
N GLU A 99 -4.83 5.36 26.74
CA GLU A 99 -4.68 6.68 27.35
C GLU A 99 -4.76 7.77 26.30
N LYS A 100 -5.45 8.87 26.61
CA LYS A 100 -5.85 9.89 25.63
C LYS A 100 -4.68 10.46 24.83
N GLU A 101 -3.61 10.85 25.53
CA GLU A 101 -2.38 11.39 24.89
C GLU A 101 -1.70 10.35 23.99
N ARG A 102 -1.66 9.09 24.42
CA ARG A 102 -1.09 7.99 23.63
C ARG A 102 -1.95 7.67 22.40
N ALA A 103 -3.27 7.62 22.56
CA ALA A 103 -4.20 7.40 21.47
C ALA A 103 -4.08 8.50 20.40
N LYS A 104 -3.99 9.76 20.83
CA LYS A 104 -3.77 10.90 19.94
C LYS A 104 -2.47 10.77 19.14
N LYS A 105 -1.35 10.44 19.80
CA LYS A 105 -0.05 10.23 19.13
C LYS A 105 -0.11 9.09 18.11
N ILE A 106 -0.74 7.97 18.46
CA ILE A 106 -0.88 6.83 17.52
C ILE A 106 -1.75 7.23 16.31
N TYR A 107 -2.86 7.93 16.55
CA TYR A 107 -3.71 8.44 15.48
C TYR A 107 -2.96 9.40 14.55
N GLU A 108 -2.28 10.41 15.10
CA GLU A 108 -1.48 11.37 14.33
C GLU A 108 -0.37 10.69 13.53
N TYR A 109 0.30 9.69 14.13
CA TYR A 109 1.33 8.91 13.45
C TYR A 109 0.78 8.14 12.25
N ILE A 110 -0.35 7.44 12.42
CA ILE A 110 -0.95 6.63 11.35
C ILE A 110 -1.53 7.54 10.25
N THR A 111 -2.26 8.59 10.64
CA THR A 111 -2.87 9.53 9.67
C THR A 111 -1.84 10.36 8.90
N SER A 112 -0.67 10.66 9.47
CA SER A 112 0.40 11.37 8.75
C SER A 112 0.87 10.66 7.47
N ARG A 113 0.59 9.36 7.37
CA ARG A 113 0.94 8.49 6.24
C ARG A 113 -0.26 8.14 5.37
N MET A 114 -1.34 8.92 5.49
CA MET A 114 -2.60 8.74 4.74
C MET A 114 -3.24 7.37 4.91
N ARG A 115 -3.18 6.81 6.13
CA ARG A 115 -3.76 5.50 6.44
C ARG A 115 -4.98 5.61 7.32
N ASP A 116 -5.58 4.46 7.63
CA ASP A 116 -6.95 4.35 8.10
C ASP A 116 -7.13 4.08 9.62
N PRO A 117 -6.90 5.04 10.54
CA PRO A 117 -7.29 4.90 11.93
C PRO A 117 -8.63 5.61 12.22
N ALA A 118 -9.30 5.15 13.28
CA ALA A 118 -10.34 5.95 13.93
C ALA A 118 -9.97 6.28 15.38
N LEU A 119 -10.19 7.53 15.78
CA LEU A 119 -9.99 8.02 17.14
C LEU A 119 -11.34 8.45 17.72
N ILE A 120 -11.75 7.81 18.80
CA ILE A 120 -13.03 8.07 19.45
C ILE A 120 -12.81 8.65 20.83
N GLU A 121 -13.40 9.82 21.07
CA GLU A 121 -13.21 10.61 22.29
C GLU A 121 -14.54 11.05 22.88
N LEU A 122 -14.56 11.16 24.20
CA LEU A 122 -15.62 11.87 24.91
C LEU A 122 -15.33 13.38 24.83
N ILE A 123 -16.22 14.14 24.18
CA ILE A 123 -16.10 15.60 23.98
C ILE A 123 -17.08 16.42 24.83
N GLY A 124 -18.02 15.75 25.49
CA GLY A 124 -18.95 16.34 26.46
C GLY A 124 -19.41 15.27 27.46
N LYS A 125 -20.29 15.60 28.42
CA LYS A 125 -20.72 14.62 29.44
C LYS A 125 -21.29 13.31 28.85
N ARG A 126 -21.92 13.39 27.68
CA ARG A 126 -22.61 12.28 26.98
C ARG A 126 -22.44 12.35 25.46
N THR A 127 -21.52 13.17 24.99
CA THR A 127 -21.27 13.39 23.56
C THR A 127 -19.95 12.77 23.23
N PHE A 128 -19.96 11.82 22.31
CA PHE A 128 -18.74 11.24 21.78
C PHE A 128 -18.54 11.73 20.35
N ARG A 129 -17.27 11.81 19.98
CA ARG A 129 -16.80 12.13 18.63
C ARG A 129 -15.91 11.00 18.18
N ALA A 130 -16.29 10.32 17.10
CA ALA A 130 -15.44 9.41 16.37
C ALA A 130 -14.89 10.12 15.15
N ARG A 131 -13.58 10.33 15.13
CA ARG A 131 -12.88 10.86 13.96
C ARG A 131 -12.41 9.68 13.13
N VAL A 132 -12.90 9.58 11.90
CA VAL A 132 -12.57 8.50 10.98
C VAL A 132 -11.87 9.10 9.76
N PHE A 133 -10.73 8.53 9.41
CA PHE A 133 -9.91 8.95 8.28
C PHE A 133 -9.18 7.76 7.69
N PRO A 134 -8.93 7.74 6.36
CA PRO A 134 -9.69 8.41 5.32
C PRO A 134 -11.01 7.68 5.01
N ILE A 135 -11.92 8.39 4.35
CA ILE A 135 -13.08 7.81 3.66
C ILE A 135 -12.88 8.13 2.19
N MET A 136 -12.73 7.11 1.34
CA MET A 136 -12.41 7.31 -0.08
C MET A 136 -13.61 7.86 -0.87
N PRO A 137 -13.39 8.51 -2.03
CA PRO A 137 -14.47 8.93 -2.92
C PRO A 137 -15.39 7.75 -3.25
N HIS A 138 -16.70 7.95 -3.18
CA HIS A 138 -17.73 6.94 -3.48
C HIS A 138 -17.76 5.70 -2.55
N ASP A 139 -16.93 5.66 -1.51
CA ASP A 139 -16.96 4.59 -0.52
C ASP A 139 -18.01 4.86 0.57
N ASP A 140 -18.56 3.77 1.11
CA ASP A 140 -19.43 3.80 2.28
C ASP A 140 -18.60 3.70 3.57
N LEU A 141 -18.80 4.64 4.49
CA LEU A 141 -18.36 4.49 5.88
C LEU A 141 -19.43 3.74 6.68
N LYS A 142 -19.14 2.50 7.06
CA LYS A 142 -19.97 1.73 8.00
C LYS A 142 -19.42 1.82 9.42
N ILE A 143 -20.27 2.18 10.36
CA ILE A 143 -19.99 2.28 11.79
C ILE A 143 -20.92 1.33 12.54
N GLU A 144 -20.41 0.65 13.57
CA GLU A 144 -21.22 -0.06 14.56
C GLU A 144 -20.96 0.53 15.95
N MET A 145 -22.04 0.82 16.65
CA MET A 145 -22.00 1.28 18.03
C MET A 145 -22.89 0.40 18.89
N HIS A 146 -22.39 0.03 20.08
CA HIS A 146 -23.21 -0.57 21.12
C HIS A 146 -23.37 0.43 22.25
N PHE A 147 -24.58 0.64 22.73
CA PHE A 147 -24.81 1.50 23.90
C PHE A 147 -25.86 0.89 24.83
N ALA A 148 -25.71 1.17 26.11
CA ALA A 148 -26.68 0.82 27.14
C ALA A 148 -27.35 2.10 27.64
N GLN A 149 -28.64 2.06 27.89
CA GLN A 149 -29.42 3.16 28.44
C GLN A 149 -30.26 2.69 29.62
N ALA A 150 -30.05 3.28 30.79
CA ALA A 150 -31.02 3.22 31.86
C ALA A 150 -32.24 4.08 31.48
N LEU A 151 -33.42 3.45 31.42
CA LEU A 151 -34.66 4.09 31.00
C LEU A 151 -35.18 5.02 32.08
N ASN A 152 -35.60 6.23 31.67
CA ASN A 152 -36.23 7.20 32.54
C ASN A 152 -37.75 7.09 32.37
N GLY A 153 -38.46 6.67 33.41
CA GLY A 153 -39.91 6.44 33.36
C GLY A 153 -40.32 5.39 32.32
N GLY A 154 -39.47 4.37 32.09
CA GLY A 154 -39.74 3.29 31.14
C GLY A 154 -39.60 3.66 29.65
N ALA A 155 -39.19 4.89 29.32
CA ALA A 155 -39.11 5.36 27.93
C ALA A 155 -37.70 5.20 27.33
N PHE A 156 -37.63 4.42 26.25
CA PHE A 156 -36.51 4.35 25.30
C PHE A 156 -36.77 5.31 24.13
N VAL A 157 -35.73 6.02 23.67
CA VAL A 157 -35.82 6.91 22.51
C VAL A 157 -34.64 6.67 21.58
N LEU A 158 -34.92 6.24 20.36
CA LEU A 158 -33.96 6.08 19.28
C LEU A 158 -34.10 7.27 18.30
N PRO A 159 -33.06 8.10 18.13
CA PRO A 159 -33.10 9.21 17.18
C PRO A 159 -33.14 8.66 15.76
N LEU A 160 -34.15 9.06 14.97
CA LEU A 160 -34.32 8.63 13.58
C LEU A 160 -34.32 9.79 12.59
N VAL A 161 -34.66 11.00 13.05
CA VAL A 161 -34.69 12.18 12.19
C VAL A 161 -33.28 12.73 12.02
N GLY A 162 -32.70 12.60 10.81
CA GLY A 162 -31.39 13.15 10.44
C GLY A 162 -31.41 14.66 10.17
N ASN A 163 -30.23 15.27 10.04
CA ASN A 163 -30.08 16.72 9.78
C ASN A 163 -30.43 17.12 8.33
N ASP A 164 -30.36 16.15 7.43
CA ASP A 164 -30.45 16.27 5.98
C ASP A 164 -31.88 15.98 5.45
N ASN A 165 -32.78 15.48 6.31
CA ASN A 165 -34.19 15.16 5.99
C ASN A 165 -34.37 14.32 4.70
N GLN A 166 -33.32 13.62 4.27
CA GLN A 166 -33.32 12.74 3.12
C GLN A 166 -33.88 11.38 3.50
N ALA A 167 -34.40 10.65 2.51
CA ALA A 167 -34.79 9.26 2.71
C ALA A 167 -33.54 8.39 2.85
N LEU A 168 -33.60 7.40 3.75
CA LEU A 168 -32.56 6.39 3.89
C LEU A 168 -32.85 5.27 2.91
N ASP A 169 -31.82 4.78 2.22
CA ASP A 169 -31.93 3.63 1.31
C ASP A 169 -32.50 2.42 2.07
N ARG A 170 -32.08 2.24 3.33
CA ARG A 170 -32.56 1.19 4.23
C ARG A 170 -32.65 1.64 5.68
N LEU A 171 -33.76 1.33 6.34
CA LEU A 171 -33.95 1.50 7.77
C LEU A 171 -34.58 0.24 8.37
N ASN A 172 -33.78 -0.51 9.11
CA ASN A 172 -34.25 -1.66 9.87
C ASN A 172 -34.13 -1.38 11.37
N ILE A 173 -35.24 -1.56 12.09
CA ILE A 173 -35.29 -1.39 13.54
C ILE A 173 -36.04 -2.57 14.13
N LYS A 174 -35.43 -3.19 15.15
CA LYS A 174 -36.08 -4.19 15.99
C LYS A 174 -35.88 -3.82 17.45
N VAL A 175 -36.97 -3.77 18.20
CA VAL A 175 -36.96 -3.56 19.65
C VAL A 175 -37.68 -4.73 20.30
N ASP A 176 -36.96 -5.53 21.07
CA ASP A 176 -37.51 -6.58 21.93
C ASP A 176 -37.63 -6.03 23.35
N ALA A 177 -38.85 -5.91 23.86
CA ALA A 177 -39.13 -5.45 25.22
C ALA A 177 -39.66 -6.59 26.09
N GLU A 178 -38.87 -6.97 27.09
CA GLU A 178 -39.26 -7.98 28.07
C GLU A 178 -40.32 -7.43 29.02
N ARG A 179 -41.41 -8.17 29.16
CA ARG A 179 -42.51 -7.89 30.07
C ARG A 179 -42.27 -8.63 31.38
N THR A 180 -42.57 -7.95 32.48
CA THR A 180 -42.60 -8.53 33.82
C THR A 180 -44.05 -8.66 34.29
N SER A 181 -44.26 -9.27 35.46
CA SER A 181 -45.58 -9.28 36.12
C SER A 181 -46.10 -7.87 36.45
N GLN A 182 -45.24 -6.86 36.48
CA GLN A 182 -45.63 -5.46 36.69
C GLN A 182 -45.95 -4.73 35.38
N THR A 183 -45.66 -5.30 34.21
CA THR A 183 -45.81 -4.63 32.92
C THR A 183 -47.27 -4.69 32.43
N VAL A 184 -47.90 -3.52 32.34
CA VAL A 184 -49.25 -3.32 31.81
C VAL A 184 -49.22 -3.33 30.29
N ASP A 185 -48.36 -2.52 29.68
CA ASP A 185 -48.26 -2.43 28.22
C ASP A 185 -46.87 -1.98 27.75
N VAL A 186 -46.60 -2.12 26.45
CA VAL A 186 -45.44 -1.58 25.74
C VAL A 186 -45.97 -0.72 24.58
N LEU A 187 -45.81 0.59 24.68
CA LEU A 187 -46.33 1.56 23.72
C LEU A 187 -45.24 2.03 22.74
N GLU A 188 -45.62 2.33 21.51
CA GLU A 188 -44.78 2.96 20.48
C GLU A 188 -45.48 4.20 19.89
N ASN A 189 -44.75 5.09 19.22
CA ASN A 189 -45.24 6.42 18.81
C ASN A 189 -45.28 6.70 17.30
N ILE A 190 -44.94 5.72 16.46
CA ILE A 190 -44.84 5.90 14.99
C ILE A 190 -45.66 4.88 14.19
N GLY A 191 -46.47 4.04 14.83
CA GLY A 191 -47.41 3.11 14.18
C GLY A 191 -46.77 1.80 13.69
N LEU A 192 -45.74 1.28 14.39
CA LEU A 192 -45.01 0.08 13.99
C LEU A 192 -45.76 -1.23 14.26
N THR A 193 -45.38 -2.27 13.53
CA THR A 193 -45.84 -3.64 13.77
C THR A 193 -45.38 -4.10 15.15
N LYS A 194 -46.34 -4.46 16.00
CA LYS A 194 -46.12 -5.00 17.35
C LYS A 194 -46.55 -6.46 17.38
N THR A 195 -45.63 -7.35 17.71
CA THR A 195 -45.91 -8.78 17.93
C THR A 195 -45.61 -9.14 19.37
N GLN A 196 -46.37 -10.08 19.92
CA GLN A 196 -46.16 -10.59 21.28
C GLN A 196 -45.74 -12.05 21.19
N ASN A 197 -44.61 -12.41 21.78
CA ASN A 197 -44.13 -13.78 21.86
C ASN A 197 -43.69 -14.09 23.30
N GLY A 198 -44.45 -14.94 24.00
CA GLY A 198 -44.22 -15.22 25.43
C GLY A 198 -44.26 -13.94 26.27
N ASN A 199 -43.19 -13.68 27.03
CA ASN A 199 -43.05 -12.44 27.81
C ASN A 199 -42.44 -11.28 27.01
N THR A 200 -42.17 -11.41 25.71
CA THR A 200 -41.50 -10.36 24.92
C THR A 200 -42.48 -9.69 23.98
N THR A 201 -42.54 -8.36 24.03
CA THR A 201 -43.15 -7.56 22.98
C THR A 201 -42.06 -7.16 21.97
N THR A 202 -42.23 -7.54 20.72
CA THR A 202 -41.33 -7.15 19.62
C THR A 202 -41.98 -6.04 18.80
N ILE A 203 -41.23 -4.96 18.56
CA ILE A 203 -41.61 -3.83 17.71
C ILE A 203 -40.61 -3.77 16.55
N GLU A 204 -41.11 -3.82 15.32
CA GLU A 204 -40.27 -3.91 14.13
C GLU A 204 -40.65 -2.87 13.06
N LEU A 205 -39.62 -2.33 12.41
CA LEU A 205 -39.70 -1.51 11.21
C LEU A 205 -38.68 -2.04 10.21
N ASN A 206 -39.13 -2.44 9.03
CA ASN A 206 -38.27 -2.75 7.90
C ASN A 206 -38.68 -1.83 6.75
N GLY A 207 -37.88 -0.80 6.51
CA GLY A 207 -38.17 0.25 5.53
C GLY A 207 -37.08 0.33 4.45
N GLU A 208 -37.49 0.40 3.20
CA GLU A 208 -36.66 0.75 2.06
C GLU A 208 -37.04 2.15 1.57
N ASN A 209 -36.06 2.96 1.17
CA ASN A 209 -36.27 4.37 0.80
C ASN A 209 -37.14 5.13 1.81
N TYR A 210 -36.89 4.89 3.11
CA TYR A 210 -37.75 5.33 4.20
C TYR A 210 -37.29 6.69 4.73
N ARG A 211 -38.25 7.62 4.91
CA ARG A 211 -37.99 8.94 5.51
C ARG A 211 -38.60 9.04 6.91
N PRO A 212 -37.80 8.97 7.98
CA PRO A 212 -38.29 9.14 9.34
C PRO A 212 -38.77 10.57 9.57
N THR A 213 -40.00 10.72 10.04
CA THR A 213 -40.58 12.03 10.42
C THR A 213 -40.54 12.29 11.92
N LYS A 214 -40.31 11.24 12.72
CA LYS A 214 -40.27 11.26 14.19
C LYS A 214 -39.20 10.32 14.70
N ASP A 215 -38.61 10.65 15.85
CA ASP A 215 -37.80 9.71 16.62
C ASP A 215 -38.68 8.56 17.13
N LEU A 216 -38.16 7.34 17.12
CA LEU A 216 -38.85 6.20 17.72
C LEU A 216 -38.77 6.31 19.23
N ARG A 217 -39.93 6.23 19.88
CA ARG A 217 -40.08 6.12 21.33
C ARG A 217 -40.82 4.83 21.65
N VAL A 218 -40.20 3.99 22.47
CA VAL A 218 -40.82 2.79 23.04
C VAL A 218 -40.94 2.98 24.54
N THR A 219 -42.14 2.80 25.10
CA THR A 219 -42.40 3.02 26.53
C THR A 219 -42.93 1.74 27.16
N VAL A 220 -42.20 1.20 28.13
CA VAL A 220 -42.69 0.10 28.98
C VAL A 220 -43.52 0.70 30.11
N VAL A 221 -44.82 0.43 30.09
CA VAL A 221 -45.78 0.94 31.07
C VAL A 221 -45.97 -0.12 32.16
N ASN A 222 -45.57 0.22 33.38
CA ASN A 222 -45.74 -0.63 34.55
C ASN A 222 -46.95 -0.21 35.39
N ALA A 223 -47.48 -1.13 36.21
CA ALA A 223 -48.59 -0.90 37.11
C ALA A 223 -48.29 0.26 38.09
N PRO A 224 -49.29 1.07 38.48
CA PRO A 224 -49.07 2.19 39.40
C PRO A 224 -48.49 1.75 40.75
N ALA A 225 -47.43 2.42 41.20
CA ALA A 225 -46.83 2.20 42.52
C ALA A 225 -46.31 3.52 43.09
N LYS A 226 -46.23 3.63 44.43
CA LYS A 226 -45.62 4.81 45.09
C LYS A 226 -44.17 5.04 44.63
N VAL A 227 -43.43 3.94 44.47
CA VAL A 227 -42.09 3.91 43.90
C VAL A 227 -41.99 2.65 43.05
N GLN A 228 -41.83 2.82 41.73
CA GLN A 228 -41.51 1.72 40.83
C GLN A 228 -40.00 1.43 40.89
N ALA A 229 -39.62 0.16 40.73
CA ALA A 229 -38.22 -0.26 40.71
C ALA A 229 -37.97 -1.19 39.52
N ASP A 230 -37.03 -0.79 38.67
CA ASP A 230 -36.50 -1.63 37.61
C ASP A 230 -35.06 -2.01 37.98
N LEU A 231 -34.84 -3.29 38.33
CA LEU A 231 -33.54 -3.82 38.73
C LEU A 231 -32.97 -4.74 37.64
N TYR A 232 -31.77 -4.41 37.20
CA TYR A 232 -30.92 -5.33 36.46
C TYR A 232 -29.70 -5.65 37.33
N ALA A 233 -29.46 -6.94 37.58
CA ALA A 233 -28.33 -7.43 38.36
C ALA A 233 -27.73 -8.69 37.71
N ALA A 234 -26.40 -8.75 37.63
CA ALA A 234 -25.69 -9.91 37.09
C ALA A 234 -24.25 -10.01 37.64
N LYS A 235 -23.69 -11.22 37.63
CA LYS A 235 -22.30 -11.55 37.95
C LYS A 235 -21.50 -11.81 36.66
N SER A 236 -20.24 -11.38 36.65
CA SER A 236 -19.30 -11.64 35.55
C SER A 236 -18.28 -12.76 35.86
N GLY A 237 -18.62 -13.71 36.75
CA GLY A 237 -17.77 -14.85 37.14
C GLY A 237 -17.06 -14.78 38.50
N GLY A 238 -17.28 -13.71 39.28
CA GLY A 238 -16.73 -13.57 40.66
C GLY A 238 -17.80 -13.70 41.75
N SER A 239 -17.39 -13.68 43.02
CA SER A 239 -18.28 -13.76 44.20
C SER A 239 -19.19 -12.54 44.41
N THR A 240 -19.00 -11.49 43.61
CA THR A 240 -19.83 -10.27 43.61
C THR A 240 -20.31 -9.96 42.20
N GLY A 241 -21.54 -9.47 42.06
CA GLY A 241 -22.06 -8.94 40.80
C GLY A 241 -22.16 -7.41 40.78
N PHE A 242 -22.68 -6.88 39.67
CA PHE A 242 -23.04 -5.46 39.53
C PHE A 242 -24.53 -5.32 39.29
N PHE A 243 -25.09 -4.20 39.74
CA PHE A 243 -26.48 -3.86 39.52
C PHE A 243 -26.66 -2.42 39.04
N THR A 244 -27.78 -2.22 38.35
CA THR A 244 -28.38 -0.91 38.09
C THR A 244 -29.84 -0.98 38.53
N LEU A 245 -30.26 0.02 39.28
CA LEU A 245 -31.61 0.15 39.80
C LEU A 245 -32.15 1.52 39.41
N ASN A 246 -33.24 1.54 38.65
CA ASN A 246 -34.03 2.74 38.42
C ASN A 246 -35.18 2.80 39.43
N LEU A 247 -35.21 3.83 40.27
CA LEU A 247 -36.32 4.11 41.19
C LEU A 247 -37.15 5.27 40.66
N THR A 248 -38.41 5.03 40.33
CA THR A 248 -39.31 6.05 39.78
C THR A 248 -40.41 6.38 40.79
N PRO A 249 -40.29 7.50 41.54
CA PRO A 249 -41.29 7.89 42.52
C PRO A 249 -42.52 8.51 41.85
N SER A 250 -43.71 8.25 42.39
CA SER A 250 -44.96 8.87 41.93
C SER A 250 -45.12 10.33 42.39
N ALA A 251 -44.19 10.84 43.19
CA ALA A 251 -44.20 12.19 43.75
C ALA A 251 -42.80 12.85 43.63
N LYS A 252 -42.76 14.18 43.73
CA LYS A 252 -41.51 14.95 43.75
C LYS A 252 -40.69 14.60 45.01
N VAL A 253 -39.38 14.44 44.86
CA VAL A 253 -38.43 14.14 45.95
C VAL A 253 -37.29 15.16 45.93
N LEU A 254 -37.12 15.91 47.02
CA LEU A 254 -36.14 17.01 47.07
C LEU A 254 -34.75 16.56 47.52
N ARG A 255 -34.67 15.66 48.51
CA ARG A 255 -33.42 15.14 49.09
C ARG A 255 -33.44 13.61 49.06
N PRO A 256 -33.31 13.00 47.86
CA PRO A 256 -33.43 11.56 47.71
C PRO A 256 -32.32 10.81 48.47
N MET A 257 -32.72 9.83 49.27
CA MET A 257 -31.83 8.88 49.95
C MET A 257 -32.31 7.46 49.66
N VAL A 258 -31.41 6.61 49.20
CA VAL A 258 -31.70 5.21 48.86
C VAL A 258 -30.93 4.30 49.81
N SER A 259 -31.64 3.31 50.36
CA SER A 259 -31.07 2.27 51.22
C SER A 259 -31.62 0.91 50.85
N PHE A 260 -30.86 -0.14 51.20
CA PHE A 260 -31.14 -1.52 50.84
C PHE A 260 -31.14 -2.38 52.11
N ALA A 261 -32.08 -3.34 52.19
CA ALA A 261 -32.12 -4.35 53.24
C ALA A 261 -32.30 -5.75 52.63
N GLY A 262 -31.68 -6.77 53.22
CA GLY A 262 -31.75 -8.16 52.74
C GLY A 262 -30.45 -8.62 52.06
N VAL A 263 -30.09 -8.01 50.93
CA VAL A 263 -28.86 -8.36 50.18
C VAL A 263 -27.76 -7.34 50.45
N LYS A 264 -26.52 -7.83 50.64
CA LYS A 264 -25.36 -6.97 50.87
C LYS A 264 -24.98 -6.23 49.58
N VAL A 265 -25.17 -4.91 49.60
CA VAL A 265 -24.76 -3.99 48.54
C VAL A 265 -23.53 -3.19 48.96
N SER A 266 -22.68 -2.85 48.00
CA SER A 266 -21.44 -2.09 48.22
C SER A 266 -21.08 -1.26 46.99
N ASP A 267 -20.13 -0.34 47.16
CA ASP A 267 -19.64 0.55 46.10
C ASP A 267 -20.75 1.19 45.25
N VAL A 268 -21.77 1.72 45.95
CA VAL A 268 -22.97 2.32 45.35
C VAL A 268 -22.68 3.73 44.84
N TRP A 269 -23.16 4.05 43.64
CA TRP A 269 -23.01 5.34 42.95
C TRP A 269 -24.33 5.78 42.27
N PRO A 270 -24.58 7.10 42.18
CA PRO A 270 -23.76 8.20 42.68
C PRO A 270 -23.84 8.33 44.21
N LYS A 271 -22.81 8.93 44.85
CA LYS A 271 -22.79 9.14 46.31
C LYS A 271 -23.79 10.21 46.79
N ARG A 272 -24.20 11.10 45.89
CA ARG A 272 -25.21 12.14 46.14
C ARG A 272 -26.23 12.10 45.01
N LEU A 273 -27.50 12.06 45.37
CA LEU A 273 -28.61 11.97 44.43
C LEU A 273 -29.22 13.38 44.22
N PRO A 274 -29.44 13.82 42.97
CA PRO A 274 -30.08 15.10 42.70
C PRO A 274 -31.59 15.04 42.98
N PRO A 275 -32.25 16.18 43.26
CA PRO A 275 -33.71 16.26 43.34
C PRO A 275 -34.38 15.71 42.06
N VAL A 276 -35.52 15.02 42.20
CA VAL A 276 -36.28 14.46 41.07
C VAL A 276 -37.74 14.85 41.10
N LYS A 277 -38.33 14.99 39.91
CA LYS A 277 -39.78 15.21 39.73
C LYS A 277 -40.54 13.88 39.83
N ALA A 278 -41.86 13.98 40.03
CA ALA A 278 -42.74 12.81 39.92
C ALA A 278 -42.58 12.16 38.52
N GLY A 279 -42.45 10.83 38.48
CA GLY A 279 -42.26 10.05 37.25
C GLY A 279 -40.83 10.08 36.68
N GLN A 280 -39.89 10.82 37.28
CA GLN A 280 -38.49 10.83 36.87
C GLN A 280 -37.69 9.79 37.66
N SER A 281 -37.00 8.89 36.95
CA SER A 281 -36.21 7.83 37.55
C SER A 281 -34.92 8.35 38.19
N ILE A 282 -34.58 7.78 39.34
CA ILE A 282 -33.30 7.87 40.02
C ILE A 282 -32.50 6.63 39.65
N LEU A 283 -31.42 6.78 38.88
CA LEU A 283 -30.50 5.70 38.58
C LEU A 283 -29.48 5.53 39.73
N VAL A 284 -29.46 4.33 40.31
CA VAL A 284 -28.47 3.89 41.29
C VAL A 284 -27.73 2.67 40.73
N THR A 285 -26.42 2.67 40.84
CA THR A 285 -25.55 1.56 40.40
C THR A 285 -24.72 1.07 41.58
N GLY A 286 -24.29 -0.18 41.58
CA GLY A 286 -23.44 -0.69 42.65
C GLY A 286 -23.01 -2.12 42.45
N ARG A 287 -22.36 -2.66 43.48
CA ARG A 287 -21.98 -4.06 43.57
C ARG A 287 -22.86 -4.78 44.59
N TYR A 288 -23.10 -6.06 44.39
CA TYR A 288 -23.84 -6.90 45.34
C TYR A 288 -23.11 -8.23 45.57
N SER A 289 -23.35 -8.84 46.72
CA SER A 289 -22.87 -10.18 47.06
C SER A 289 -24.01 -11.01 47.66
N GLY A 290 -24.11 -12.28 47.26
CA GLY A 290 -25.25 -13.15 47.56
C GLY A 290 -26.35 -13.05 46.51
N GLU A 291 -27.47 -13.70 46.79
CA GLU A 291 -28.68 -13.74 45.98
C GLU A 291 -29.93 -13.63 46.87
N GLY A 292 -31.09 -13.40 46.26
CA GLY A 292 -32.37 -13.41 46.93
C GLY A 292 -33.06 -12.04 46.99
N SER A 293 -34.11 -11.98 47.80
CA SER A 293 -35.01 -10.84 47.87
C SER A 293 -34.44 -9.72 48.75
N ALA A 294 -34.51 -8.48 48.27
CA ALA A 294 -34.10 -7.28 48.99
C ALA A 294 -35.19 -6.20 48.95
N LYS A 295 -35.20 -5.33 49.95
CA LYS A 295 -36.05 -4.13 49.99
C LYS A 295 -35.23 -2.93 49.59
N ALA A 296 -35.66 -2.24 48.53
CA ALA A 296 -35.17 -0.91 48.18
C ALA A 296 -36.08 0.14 48.81
N VAL A 297 -35.50 1.06 49.58
CA VAL A 297 -36.22 2.09 50.32
C VAL A 297 -35.78 3.47 49.84
N LEU A 298 -36.75 4.28 49.38
CA LEU A 298 -36.54 5.67 48.96
C LEU A 298 -37.10 6.62 50.03
N ARG A 299 -36.27 7.58 50.46
CA ARG A 299 -36.62 8.63 51.40
C ARG A 299 -36.36 10.02 50.82
N ASP A 300 -37.10 11.01 51.32
CA ASP A 300 -36.85 12.44 51.14
C ASP A 300 -36.36 13.00 52.49
N GLY A 301 -35.04 13.05 52.67
CA GLY A 301 -34.44 13.23 53.99
C GLY A 301 -34.87 12.11 54.96
N SER A 302 -35.56 12.46 56.04
CA SER A 302 -36.09 11.48 57.00
C SER A 302 -37.41 10.83 56.57
N LYS A 303 -38.17 11.48 55.66
CA LYS A 303 -39.52 11.06 55.27
C LYS A 303 -39.48 9.86 54.33
N LEU A 304 -40.24 8.80 54.62
CA LEU A 304 -40.42 7.67 53.70
C LEU A 304 -41.25 8.11 52.48
N VAL A 305 -40.70 7.95 51.29
CA VAL A 305 -41.41 8.16 50.01
C VAL A 305 -42.11 6.86 49.61
N GLY A 306 -41.37 5.75 49.67
CA GLY A 306 -41.89 4.41 49.41
C GLY A 306 -40.79 3.36 49.52
N GLN A 307 -41.22 2.11 49.46
CA GLN A 307 -40.34 0.95 49.46
C GLN A 307 -40.90 -0.09 48.49
N THR A 308 -40.01 -0.89 47.93
CA THR A 308 -40.38 -1.93 46.95
C THR A 308 -39.45 -3.13 47.08
N GLN A 309 -39.98 -4.30 46.78
CA GLN A 309 -39.23 -5.55 46.81
C GLN A 309 -38.52 -5.71 45.46
N ILE A 310 -37.23 -6.03 45.50
CA ILE A 310 -36.38 -6.31 44.35
C ILE A 310 -35.68 -7.65 44.56
N ALA A 311 -35.33 -8.34 43.48
CA ALA A 311 -34.68 -9.65 43.56
C ALA A 311 -33.29 -9.59 42.91
N PHE A 312 -32.25 -9.95 43.67
CA PHE A 312 -30.91 -10.15 43.14
C PHE A 312 -30.76 -11.61 42.76
N GLU A 313 -30.80 -11.90 41.47
CA GLU A 313 -30.60 -13.25 40.95
C GLU A 313 -29.11 -13.62 40.91
N ASP A 314 -28.80 -14.90 41.09
CA ASP A 314 -27.47 -15.45 40.75
C ASP A 314 -27.34 -15.71 39.25
N ARG A 315 -27.44 -14.62 38.49
CA ARG A 315 -27.28 -14.67 37.03
C ARG A 315 -25.82 -14.46 36.65
N LEU A 316 -25.25 -15.43 35.95
CA LEU A 316 -23.95 -15.29 35.29
C LEU A 316 -24.15 -14.79 33.86
N GLU A 317 -23.65 -13.59 33.58
CA GLU A 317 -23.73 -12.98 32.25
C GLU A 317 -22.41 -12.27 31.94
N ALA A 318 -21.77 -12.64 30.83
CA ALA A 318 -20.54 -11.97 30.41
C ALA A 318 -20.87 -10.60 29.79
N ASN A 319 -20.03 -9.59 30.04
CA ASN A 319 -20.12 -8.27 29.41
C ASN A 319 -21.45 -7.51 29.58
N HIS A 320 -22.23 -7.83 30.61
CA HIS A 320 -23.54 -7.24 30.87
C HIS A 320 -23.49 -5.70 31.09
N PRO A 321 -24.56 -4.96 30.70
CA PRO A 321 -24.60 -3.50 30.73
C PRO A 321 -24.42 -2.89 32.13
N ALA A 322 -24.92 -3.55 33.19
CA ALA A 322 -24.81 -3.01 34.55
C ALA A 322 -23.37 -2.81 35.03
N SER A 323 -22.42 -3.66 34.60
CA SER A 323 -21.00 -3.49 34.94
C SER A 323 -20.42 -2.20 34.34
N LYS A 324 -20.76 -1.91 33.08
CA LYS A 324 -20.30 -0.72 32.34
C LYS A 324 -20.97 0.55 32.86
N LEU A 325 -22.27 0.51 33.13
CA LEU A 325 -23.02 1.64 33.72
C LEU A 325 -22.50 1.99 35.11
N TRP A 326 -22.23 0.99 35.96
CA TRP A 326 -21.59 1.21 37.26
C TRP A 326 -20.20 1.85 37.11
N ALA A 327 -19.36 1.32 36.22
CA ALA A 327 -18.01 1.85 36.02
C ALA A 327 -18.06 3.30 35.50
N SER A 328 -18.96 3.60 34.58
CA SER A 328 -19.15 4.96 34.08
C SER A 328 -19.65 5.92 35.16
N MET A 329 -20.60 5.51 35.99
CA MET A 329 -21.13 6.34 37.09
C MET A 329 -20.04 6.60 38.15
N LYS A 330 -19.21 5.59 38.44
CA LYS A 330 -18.06 5.74 39.33
C LYS A 330 -17.00 6.68 38.74
N ILE A 331 -16.66 6.55 37.46
CA ILE A 331 -15.73 7.45 36.77
C ILE A 331 -16.23 8.90 36.83
N GLU A 332 -17.52 9.14 36.56
CA GLU A 332 -18.11 10.48 36.64
C GLU A 332 -18.05 11.04 38.08
N GLY A 333 -18.35 10.19 39.07
CA GLY A 333 -18.33 10.57 40.49
C GLY A 333 -16.94 10.82 41.07
N LEU A 334 -15.90 10.16 40.59
CA LEU A 334 -14.49 10.41 40.95
C LEU A 334 -14.01 11.79 40.48
N GLY A 335 -14.66 12.35 39.46
CA GLY A 335 -14.38 13.68 38.94
C GLY A 335 -13.01 13.80 38.26
N ASN A 336 -12.52 15.04 38.16
CA ASN A 336 -11.37 15.40 37.32
C ASN A 336 -10.08 15.67 38.12
N SER A 337 -9.98 15.19 39.36
CA SER A 337 -8.79 15.43 40.18
C SER A 337 -7.60 14.60 39.67
N ASN A 338 -6.39 15.18 39.69
CA ASN A 338 -5.17 14.43 39.35
C ASN A 338 -4.98 13.20 40.25
N ARG A 339 -5.46 13.28 41.50
CA ARG A 339 -5.45 12.17 42.46
C ARG A 339 -6.28 10.96 41.99
N ALA A 340 -7.36 11.18 41.24
CA ALA A 340 -8.23 10.13 40.73
C ALA A 340 -7.84 9.63 39.32
N ARG A 341 -6.89 10.28 38.63
CA ARG A 341 -6.52 9.98 37.23
C ARG A 341 -6.21 8.49 37.01
N THR A 342 -5.37 7.91 37.88
CA THR A 342 -4.95 6.50 37.77
C THR A 342 -6.13 5.55 37.91
N GLU A 343 -7.01 5.77 38.89
CA GLU A 343 -8.19 4.94 39.10
C GLU A 343 -9.15 5.05 37.90
N VAL A 344 -9.38 6.25 37.39
CA VAL A 344 -10.21 6.49 36.19
C VAL A 344 -9.66 5.75 34.98
N VAL A 345 -8.34 5.85 34.71
CA VAL A 345 -7.69 5.14 33.60
C VAL A 345 -7.82 3.62 33.76
N ASN A 346 -7.64 3.10 34.97
CA ASN A 346 -7.77 1.66 35.24
C ASN A 346 -9.20 1.15 35.07
N LEU A 347 -10.20 1.89 35.57
CA LEU A 347 -11.62 1.57 35.36
C LEU A 347 -11.98 1.63 33.87
N SER A 348 -11.56 2.67 33.15
CA SER A 348 -11.76 2.80 31.71
C SER A 348 -11.19 1.62 30.94
N LYS A 349 -9.94 1.22 31.22
CA LYS A 349 -9.29 0.07 30.56
C LYS A 349 -10.00 -1.24 30.90
N ARG A 350 -10.35 -1.46 32.17
CA ARG A 350 -11.00 -2.70 32.65
C ARG A 350 -12.39 -2.90 32.05
N PHE A 351 -13.21 -1.86 32.01
CA PHE A 351 -14.59 -1.94 31.52
C PHE A 351 -14.75 -1.51 30.06
N THR A 352 -13.64 -1.21 29.38
CA THR A 352 -13.58 -0.79 27.99
C THR A 352 -14.47 0.43 27.72
N ILE A 353 -14.39 1.48 28.55
CA ILE A 353 -15.18 2.71 28.38
C ILE A 353 -14.29 3.96 28.33
N PRO A 354 -14.53 4.90 27.39
CA PRO A 354 -13.76 6.14 27.30
C PRO A 354 -14.06 7.07 28.48
N SER A 355 -13.14 8.00 28.74
CA SER A 355 -13.25 8.99 29.82
C SER A 355 -12.59 10.31 29.42
N LYS A 356 -12.47 11.25 30.35
CA LYS A 356 -11.65 12.45 30.12
C LYS A 356 -10.17 12.13 29.85
N HIS A 357 -9.66 11.03 30.41
CA HIS A 357 -8.24 10.65 30.36
C HIS A 357 -7.93 9.49 29.40
N THR A 358 -8.95 8.89 28.80
CA THR A 358 -8.83 7.75 27.91
C THR A 358 -9.66 7.94 26.66
N SER A 359 -9.17 7.40 25.56
CA SER A 359 -9.84 7.41 24.26
C SER A 359 -9.94 5.99 23.73
N TRP A 360 -10.90 5.76 22.85
CA TRP A 360 -10.94 4.56 22.03
C TRP A 360 -10.13 4.80 20.77
N ILE A 361 -9.32 3.82 20.38
CA ILE A 361 -8.59 3.83 19.13
C ILE A 361 -8.87 2.54 18.36
N ALA A 362 -9.29 2.69 17.12
CA ALA A 362 -9.53 1.59 16.21
C ALA A 362 -8.45 1.65 15.12
N ILE A 363 -7.67 0.57 15.02
CA ILE A 363 -6.54 0.44 14.11
C ILE A 363 -6.70 -0.90 13.39
N PRO A 364 -6.77 -0.92 12.05
CA PRO A 364 -6.78 -2.14 11.25
C PRO A 364 -5.67 -3.10 11.66
N VAL A 365 -5.88 -4.41 11.50
CA VAL A 365 -4.91 -5.43 11.92
C VAL A 365 -3.54 -5.19 11.29
N GLU A 366 -3.51 -4.90 9.99
CA GLU A 366 -2.27 -4.69 9.25
C GLU A 366 -1.51 -3.45 9.74
N GLU A 367 -2.22 -2.35 9.96
CA GLU A 367 -1.64 -1.12 10.51
C GLU A 367 -1.13 -1.31 11.94
N ARG A 368 -1.79 -2.14 12.73
CA ARG A 368 -1.33 -2.48 14.08
C ARG A 368 -0.06 -3.32 14.05
N LYS A 369 0.04 -4.29 13.13
CA LYS A 369 1.27 -5.08 12.93
C LYS A 369 2.41 -4.18 12.50
N ARG A 370 2.17 -3.33 11.51
CA ARG A 370 3.17 -2.39 11.01
C ARG A 370 3.63 -1.40 12.08
N PHE A 371 2.71 -0.78 12.81
CA PHE A 371 3.05 0.11 13.92
C PHE A 371 3.90 -0.59 14.99
N LYS A 372 3.60 -1.85 15.32
CA LYS A 372 4.40 -2.66 16.26
C LYS A 372 5.81 -2.90 15.69
N GLN A 373 5.91 -3.31 14.43
CA GLN A 373 7.20 -3.57 13.77
C GLN A 373 8.06 -2.30 13.70
N GLU A 374 7.50 -1.17 13.27
CA GLU A 374 8.24 0.10 13.19
C GLU A 374 8.68 0.60 14.57
N LYS A 375 7.85 0.42 15.60
CA LYS A 375 8.23 0.72 16.99
C LYS A 375 9.36 -0.19 17.46
N ALA A 376 9.29 -1.48 17.16
CA ALA A 376 10.35 -2.43 17.46
C ALA A 376 11.66 -2.06 16.77
N MET A 377 11.61 -1.70 15.49
CA MET A 377 12.78 -1.24 14.73
C MET A 377 13.37 0.04 15.30
N ALA A 378 12.54 1.01 15.72
CA ALA A 378 13.02 2.23 16.36
C ALA A 378 13.67 1.97 17.73
N GLU A 379 13.09 1.08 18.54
CA GLU A 379 13.69 0.64 19.81
C GLU A 379 15.02 -0.07 19.57
N MET A 380 15.08 -0.95 18.56
CA MET A 380 16.32 -1.62 18.15
C MET A 380 17.36 -0.62 17.65
N ALA A 381 16.99 0.37 16.84
CA ALA A 381 17.89 1.40 16.33
C ALA A 381 18.55 2.22 17.45
N MET A 382 17.89 2.39 18.60
CA MET A 382 18.50 3.01 19.78
C MET A 382 19.49 2.08 20.50
N LEU A 383 19.28 0.76 20.43
CA LEU A 383 20.19 -0.23 20.99
C LEU A 383 21.44 -0.42 20.12
N VAL A 384 21.35 -0.21 18.81
CA VAL A 384 22.46 -0.40 17.86
C VAL A 384 23.75 0.28 18.32
N PRO A 385 23.80 1.62 18.54
CA PRO A 385 25.05 2.30 18.88
C PRO A 385 25.54 1.97 20.30
N ARG A 386 24.67 1.47 21.17
CA ARG A 386 25.05 1.02 22.52
C ARG A 386 25.73 -0.34 22.43
N LEU A 387 25.11 -1.29 21.72
CA LEU A 387 25.67 -2.63 21.56
C LEU A 387 27.01 -2.58 20.81
N THR A 388 27.11 -1.84 19.70
CA THR A 388 28.39 -1.67 18.97
C THR A 388 29.50 -1.13 19.87
N ARG A 389 29.24 -0.09 20.67
CA ARG A 389 30.24 0.47 21.60
C ARG A 389 30.68 -0.53 22.67
N VAL A 390 29.73 -1.28 23.22
CA VAL A 390 30.02 -2.28 24.27
C VAL A 390 30.81 -3.45 23.69
N VAL A 391 30.45 -3.95 22.50
CA VAL A 391 31.17 -5.02 21.82
C VAL A 391 32.60 -4.58 21.44
N LYS A 392 32.78 -3.36 20.90
CA LYS A 392 34.11 -2.82 20.58
C LYS A 392 35.00 -2.65 21.82
N ARG A 393 34.44 -2.27 22.97
CA ARG A 393 35.20 -1.95 24.19
C ARG A 393 35.47 -3.16 25.09
N TYR A 394 34.48 -4.03 25.27
CA TYR A 394 34.52 -5.10 26.28
C TYR A 394 34.39 -6.51 25.67
N GLY A 395 34.20 -6.61 24.36
CA GLY A 395 34.01 -7.86 23.67
C GLY A 395 32.58 -8.41 23.78
N LEU A 396 32.27 -9.33 22.86
CA LEU A 396 30.95 -9.93 22.69
C LEU A 396 30.50 -10.77 23.90
N LYS A 397 31.44 -11.37 24.63
CA LYS A 397 31.16 -12.21 25.82
C LYS A 397 30.94 -11.42 27.11
N SER A 398 31.13 -10.09 27.10
CA SER A 398 30.93 -9.28 28.28
C SER A 398 29.46 -9.35 28.75
N ARG A 399 29.24 -9.31 30.08
CA ARG A 399 27.89 -9.29 30.66
C ARG A 399 27.03 -8.16 30.10
N GLN A 400 27.64 -7.01 29.80
CA GLN A 400 26.97 -5.84 29.21
C GLN A 400 26.52 -6.13 27.76
N ALA A 401 27.38 -6.74 26.93
CA ALA A 401 27.01 -7.11 25.56
C ALA A 401 25.89 -8.15 25.57
N GLN A 402 25.99 -9.17 26.42
CA GLN A 402 24.97 -10.22 26.53
C GLN A 402 23.62 -9.68 27.02
N THR A 403 23.61 -8.69 27.93
CA THR A 403 22.37 -8.03 28.38
C THR A 403 21.69 -7.31 27.22
N LEU A 404 22.44 -6.53 26.43
CA LEU A 404 21.90 -5.80 25.28
C LEU A 404 21.46 -6.75 24.15
N ILE A 405 22.17 -7.86 23.93
CA ILE A 405 21.76 -8.90 22.97
C ILE A 405 20.46 -9.57 23.42
N SER A 406 20.30 -9.85 24.72
CA SER A 406 19.03 -10.36 25.26
C SER A 406 17.90 -9.36 25.03
N GLU A 407 18.13 -8.08 25.27
CA GLU A 407 17.14 -7.02 25.04
C GLU A 407 16.70 -6.97 23.57
N VAL A 408 17.64 -7.06 22.62
CA VAL A 408 17.32 -7.16 21.19
C VAL A 408 16.49 -8.41 20.86
N LYS A 409 16.85 -9.57 21.44
CA LYS A 409 16.10 -10.83 21.26
C LYS A 409 14.70 -10.76 21.85
N ASP A 410 14.53 -10.12 23.00
CA ASP A 410 13.24 -9.96 23.67
C ASP A 410 12.32 -9.04 22.87
N ILE A 411 12.86 -7.94 22.33
CA ILE A 411 12.11 -7.05 21.42
C ILE A 411 11.73 -7.80 20.14
N ALA A 412 12.66 -8.56 19.53
CA ALA A 412 12.37 -9.34 18.33
C ALA A 412 11.25 -10.36 18.57
N LYS A 413 11.34 -11.13 19.68
CA LYS A 413 10.33 -12.11 20.09
C LYS A 413 8.97 -11.47 20.37
N ALA A 414 8.94 -10.34 21.08
CA ALA A 414 7.70 -9.63 21.40
C ALA A 414 6.97 -9.07 20.17
N ASN A 415 7.66 -8.97 19.03
CA ASN A 415 7.14 -8.39 17.80
C ASN A 415 7.13 -9.37 16.60
N GLU A 416 7.33 -10.67 16.84
CA GLU A 416 7.32 -11.72 15.80
C GLU A 416 8.36 -11.46 14.67
N LEU A 417 9.53 -10.91 15.04
CA LEU A 417 10.65 -10.63 14.12
C LEU A 417 11.77 -11.66 14.30
N SER A 418 12.57 -11.90 13.24
CA SER A 418 13.78 -12.72 13.33
C SER A 418 14.86 -11.98 14.13
N ALA A 419 15.28 -12.58 15.25
CA ALA A 419 16.35 -12.02 16.07
C ALA A 419 17.68 -11.93 15.30
N GLU A 420 17.95 -12.86 14.40
CA GLU A 420 19.16 -12.89 13.57
C GLU A 420 19.17 -11.70 12.61
N ASN A 421 18.06 -11.47 11.90
CA ASN A 421 17.94 -10.31 10.99
C ASN A 421 18.07 -8.99 11.74
N CYS A 422 17.50 -8.90 12.95
CA CYS A 422 17.63 -7.72 13.79
C CYS A 422 19.08 -7.50 14.26
N LEU A 423 19.76 -8.57 14.69
CA LEU A 423 21.16 -8.50 15.08
C LEU A 423 22.09 -8.23 13.89
N GLN A 424 21.75 -8.68 12.69
CA GLN A 424 22.47 -8.36 11.46
C GLN A 424 22.39 -6.87 11.11
N GLN A 425 21.26 -6.20 11.29
CA GLN A 425 21.17 -4.74 11.12
C GLN A 425 22.04 -3.98 12.13
N VAL A 426 22.28 -4.57 13.30
CA VAL A 426 23.04 -3.95 14.39
C VAL A 426 24.54 -4.21 14.31
N LEU A 427 24.90 -5.46 14.07
CA LEU A 427 26.26 -5.98 14.14
C LEU A 427 26.83 -6.31 12.75
N GLY A 428 26.06 -6.13 11.68
CA GLY A 428 26.50 -6.41 10.31
C GLY A 428 27.77 -5.66 9.95
N ASN A 429 27.84 -4.35 10.23
CA ASN A 429 29.05 -3.55 9.99
C ASN A 429 30.25 -4.06 10.81
N GLU A 430 30.06 -4.41 12.09
CA GLU A 430 31.13 -4.99 12.92
C GLU A 430 31.59 -6.34 12.37
N THR A 431 30.65 -7.14 11.84
CA THR A 431 30.92 -8.45 11.24
C THR A 431 31.73 -8.29 9.96
N TYR A 432 31.37 -7.33 9.09
CA TYR A 432 32.14 -6.97 7.89
C TYR A 432 33.53 -6.41 8.22
N GLU A 433 33.64 -5.46 9.17
CA GLU A 433 34.93 -4.91 9.61
C GLU A 433 35.85 -6.03 10.15
N THR A 434 35.29 -6.96 10.92
CA THR A 434 36.04 -8.11 11.46
C THR A 434 36.43 -9.09 10.35
N ALA A 435 35.56 -9.33 9.37
CA ALA A 435 35.86 -10.17 8.20
C ALA A 435 37.00 -9.58 7.35
N HIS A 436 36.98 -8.27 7.11
CA HIS A 436 38.02 -7.56 6.36
C HIS A 436 39.38 -7.67 7.06
N ALA A 437 39.44 -7.37 8.36
CA ALA A 437 40.66 -7.48 9.15
C ALA A 437 41.18 -8.94 9.19
N LEU A 438 40.27 -9.92 9.27
CA LEU A 438 40.63 -11.34 9.22
C LEU A 438 41.20 -11.73 7.86
N ALA A 439 40.57 -11.30 6.77
CA ALA A 439 41.03 -11.55 5.41
C ALA A 439 42.41 -10.93 5.15
N GLU A 440 42.66 -9.73 5.67
CA GLU A 440 43.97 -9.07 5.58
C GLU A 440 45.06 -9.86 6.33
N ARG A 441 44.79 -10.27 7.57
CA ARG A 441 45.74 -11.10 8.34
C ARG A 441 46.01 -12.44 7.69
N LEU A 442 44.96 -13.11 7.22
CA LEU A 442 45.06 -14.37 6.48
C LEU A 442 45.91 -14.21 5.22
N ALA A 443 45.65 -13.16 4.44
CA ALA A 443 46.42 -12.87 3.24
C ALA A 443 47.89 -12.62 3.59
N ASN A 444 48.20 -11.87 4.65
CA ASN A 444 49.57 -11.53 5.04
C ASN A 444 50.28 -12.63 5.86
N GLY A 445 49.65 -13.78 6.12
CA GLY A 445 50.22 -14.85 6.94
C GLY A 445 50.39 -14.49 8.41
N GLN A 446 49.60 -13.55 8.92
CA GLN A 446 49.64 -13.09 10.30
C GLN A 446 48.76 -13.95 11.24
N PRO A 447 49.02 -13.96 12.56
CA PRO A 447 48.20 -14.72 13.51
C PRO A 447 46.72 -14.26 13.55
N THR A 448 45.79 -15.22 13.44
CA THR A 448 44.34 -14.95 13.35
C THR A 448 43.52 -15.36 14.57
N GLY A 449 44.06 -16.17 15.49
CA GLY A 449 43.26 -16.94 16.47
C GLY A 449 42.13 -16.18 17.18
N GLU A 450 42.44 -15.05 17.84
CA GLU A 450 41.43 -14.27 18.58
C GLU A 450 40.42 -13.57 17.66
N LEU A 451 40.90 -13.06 16.52
CA LEU A 451 40.09 -12.37 15.52
C LEU A 451 39.13 -13.33 14.80
N GLU A 452 39.61 -14.55 14.52
CA GLU A 452 38.86 -15.63 13.90
C GLU A 452 37.77 -16.16 14.85
N SER A 453 38.09 -16.32 16.14
CA SER A 453 37.09 -16.66 17.16
C SER A 453 36.01 -15.59 17.26
N LYS A 454 36.39 -14.30 17.28
CA LYS A 454 35.44 -13.18 17.32
C LYS A 454 34.55 -13.17 16.09
N PHE A 455 35.12 -13.37 14.91
CA PHE A 455 34.39 -13.41 13.63
C PHE A 455 33.36 -14.54 13.59
N LEU A 456 33.75 -15.76 13.98
CA LEU A 456 32.84 -16.91 14.00
C LEU A 456 31.67 -16.72 14.98
N GLU A 457 31.92 -16.07 16.13
CA GLU A 457 30.86 -15.74 17.08
C GLU A 457 29.89 -14.69 16.52
N LEU A 458 30.40 -13.67 15.82
CA LEU A 458 29.56 -12.66 15.15
C LEU A 458 28.68 -13.32 14.08
N CYS A 459 29.27 -14.14 13.19
CA CYS A 459 28.53 -14.88 12.16
C CYS A 459 27.39 -15.72 12.73
N LYS A 460 27.65 -16.47 13.82
CA LYS A 460 26.62 -17.25 14.51
C LYS A 460 25.50 -16.38 15.09
N LEU A 461 25.82 -15.19 15.56
CA LEU A 461 24.87 -14.30 16.21
C LEU A 461 23.95 -13.58 15.21
N VAL A 462 24.47 -13.28 14.02
CA VAL A 462 23.75 -12.58 12.95
C VAL A 462 23.15 -13.52 11.88
N GLY A 463 23.41 -14.84 11.98
CA GLY A 463 22.88 -15.85 11.07
C GLY A 463 23.59 -15.92 9.70
N GLY A 464 24.77 -15.32 9.56
CA GLY A 464 25.49 -15.26 8.28
C GLY A 464 26.58 -16.33 8.13
N SER A 465 26.80 -16.81 6.90
CA SER A 465 27.85 -17.78 6.57
C SER A 465 29.23 -17.10 6.58
N PRO A 466 30.21 -17.62 7.35
CA PRO A 466 31.59 -17.10 7.34
C PRO A 466 32.22 -17.05 5.95
N LYS A 467 31.86 -18.00 5.08
CA LYS A 467 32.40 -18.07 3.70
C LYS A 467 31.93 -16.88 2.87
N ASP A 468 30.69 -16.44 3.05
CA ASP A 468 30.07 -15.40 2.23
C ASP A 468 30.72 -14.04 2.52
N TYR A 469 30.97 -13.74 3.80
CA TYR A 469 31.71 -12.53 4.19
C TYR A 469 33.17 -12.55 3.73
N LEU A 470 33.83 -13.72 3.78
CA LEU A 470 35.23 -13.85 3.38
C LEU A 470 35.42 -13.94 1.87
N HIS A 471 34.41 -14.34 1.10
CA HIS A 471 34.51 -14.55 -0.34
C HIS A 471 34.95 -13.28 -1.07
N GLY A 472 34.21 -12.18 -0.91
CA GLY A 472 34.54 -10.90 -1.56
C GLY A 472 35.87 -10.32 -1.08
N GLU A 473 36.17 -10.46 0.21
CA GLU A 473 37.39 -9.93 0.82
C GLU A 473 38.66 -10.67 0.38
N LEU A 474 38.61 -12.00 0.30
CA LEU A 474 39.76 -12.81 -0.11
C LEU A 474 39.91 -12.86 -1.63
N GLN A 475 38.83 -12.74 -2.41
CA GLN A 475 38.90 -12.80 -3.88
C GLN A 475 39.86 -11.75 -4.47
N GLN A 476 39.81 -10.50 -4.00
CA GLN A 476 40.73 -9.44 -4.47
C GLN A 476 42.20 -9.72 -4.13
N ARG A 477 42.45 -10.52 -3.10
CA ARG A 477 43.79 -10.86 -2.59
C ARG A 477 44.33 -12.16 -3.19
N LEU A 478 43.44 -13.05 -3.64
CA LEU A 478 43.77 -14.32 -4.30
C LEU A 478 44.18 -14.14 -5.75
N TYR A 479 43.64 -13.12 -6.43
CA TYR A 479 43.92 -12.85 -7.83
C TYR A 479 45.40 -12.47 -8.10
N PRO A 480 46.03 -11.54 -7.34
CA PRO A 480 47.46 -11.24 -7.49
C PRO A 480 48.37 -12.45 -7.23
N ILE A 481 48.02 -13.30 -6.26
CA ILE A 481 48.77 -14.54 -5.96
C ILE A 481 48.71 -15.48 -7.18
N SER A 482 47.53 -15.61 -7.78
CA SER A 482 47.30 -16.46 -8.96
C SER A 482 48.07 -15.94 -10.18
N GLU A 483 48.07 -14.63 -10.44
CA GLU A 483 48.89 -14.03 -11.49
C GLU A 483 50.39 -14.23 -11.27
N GLU A 484 50.87 -14.08 -10.03
CA GLU A 484 52.28 -14.22 -9.70
C GLU A 484 52.78 -15.65 -9.92
N ILE A 485 51.94 -16.66 -9.60
CA ILE A 485 52.22 -18.07 -9.89
C ILE A 485 52.35 -18.29 -11.42
N LEU A 486 51.47 -17.66 -12.21
CA LEU A 486 51.52 -17.75 -13.66
C LEU A 486 52.78 -17.08 -14.26
N LYS A 487 53.16 -15.90 -13.74
CA LYS A 487 54.34 -15.13 -14.17
C LYS A 487 55.67 -15.84 -13.83
N ARG A 488 55.81 -16.38 -12.61
CA ARG A 488 57.05 -17.05 -12.17
C ARG A 488 57.24 -18.45 -12.74
N GLY A 489 56.18 -19.06 -13.26
CA GLY A 489 56.19 -20.45 -13.72
C GLY A 489 56.11 -21.46 -12.57
N LEU A 490 55.70 -22.68 -12.89
CA LEU A 490 55.45 -23.76 -11.91
C LEU A 490 56.74 -24.41 -11.37
N ALA A 491 57.91 -24.02 -11.87
CA ALA A 491 59.19 -24.66 -11.53
C ALA A 491 59.95 -23.80 -10.51
N GLY A 492 59.88 -24.19 -9.22
CA GLY A 492 60.67 -23.60 -8.15
C GLY A 492 59.99 -23.63 -6.78
N LYS A 493 60.78 -23.66 -5.70
CA LYS A 493 60.31 -23.74 -4.30
C LYS A 493 59.31 -22.64 -3.93
N THR A 494 59.53 -21.42 -4.42
CA THR A 494 58.65 -20.27 -4.21
C THR A 494 57.28 -20.40 -4.92
N SER A 495 57.20 -21.15 -6.02
CA SER A 495 55.95 -21.39 -6.75
C SER A 495 55.05 -22.39 -6.01
N THR A 496 55.66 -23.41 -5.38
CA THR A 496 54.98 -24.37 -4.50
C THR A 496 54.39 -23.68 -3.27
N GLU A 497 55.16 -22.81 -2.62
CA GLU A 497 54.72 -22.04 -1.45
C GLU A 497 53.55 -21.10 -1.77
N LEU A 498 53.58 -20.42 -2.93
CA LEU A 498 52.49 -19.56 -3.39
C LEU A 498 51.22 -20.37 -3.69
N ARG A 499 51.36 -21.58 -4.24
CA ARG A 499 50.23 -22.45 -4.58
C ARG A 499 49.56 -23.04 -3.34
N GLU A 500 50.34 -23.50 -2.37
CA GLU A 500 49.80 -23.92 -1.07
C GLU A 500 49.10 -22.76 -0.36
N ARG A 501 49.65 -21.53 -0.45
CA ARG A 501 49.01 -20.34 0.10
C ARG A 501 47.70 -20.01 -0.62
N LEU A 502 47.65 -20.12 -1.95
CA LEU A 502 46.44 -19.94 -2.74
C LEU A 502 45.36 -20.96 -2.36
N ASP A 503 45.70 -22.25 -2.26
CA ASP A 503 44.74 -23.31 -1.92
C ASP A 503 44.20 -23.16 -0.48
N ARG A 504 45.06 -22.80 0.48
CA ARG A 504 44.64 -22.53 1.87
C ARG A 504 43.65 -21.36 1.96
N LEU A 505 43.88 -20.28 1.21
CA LEU A 505 43.02 -19.10 1.21
C LEU A 505 41.73 -19.33 0.41
N ALA A 506 41.79 -20.03 -0.72
CA ALA A 506 40.62 -20.38 -1.53
C ALA A 506 39.65 -21.29 -0.75
N ALA A 507 40.16 -22.23 0.06
CA ALA A 507 39.32 -23.08 0.90
C ALA A 507 38.45 -22.28 1.89
N ARG A 508 38.89 -21.08 2.31
CA ARG A 508 38.13 -20.18 3.19
C ARG A 508 36.96 -19.48 2.48
N THR A 509 37.02 -19.36 1.16
CA THR A 509 35.95 -18.78 0.33
C THR A 509 34.98 -19.84 -0.23
N GLY A 510 35.26 -21.12 0.02
CA GLY A 510 34.49 -22.24 -0.53
C GLY A 510 34.82 -22.59 -1.98
N GLN A 511 35.86 -21.99 -2.58
CA GLN A 511 36.33 -22.27 -3.94
C GLN A 511 37.67 -23.01 -3.94
N ALA A 512 38.05 -23.59 -5.08
CA ALA A 512 39.36 -24.24 -5.22
C ALA A 512 40.38 -23.24 -5.81
N GLY A 513 41.66 -23.35 -5.42
CA GLY A 513 42.70 -22.47 -5.95
C GLY A 513 42.85 -22.54 -7.49
N LYS A 514 42.52 -23.71 -8.08
CA LYS A 514 42.47 -23.89 -9.55
C LYS A 514 41.49 -22.94 -10.26
N ASP A 515 40.41 -22.56 -9.60
CA ASP A 515 39.38 -21.70 -10.19
C ASP A 515 39.92 -20.27 -10.35
N TYR A 516 40.61 -19.77 -9.31
CA TYR A 516 41.32 -18.49 -9.35
C TYR A 516 42.49 -18.49 -10.35
N MET A 517 43.21 -19.61 -10.47
CA MET A 517 44.26 -19.78 -11.48
C MET A 517 43.71 -19.71 -12.91
N ALA A 518 42.55 -20.31 -13.17
CA ALA A 518 41.91 -20.28 -14.49
C ALA A 518 41.50 -18.85 -14.86
N THR A 519 40.90 -18.10 -13.93
CA THR A 519 40.54 -16.68 -14.15
C THR A 519 41.76 -15.79 -14.37
N ALA A 520 42.80 -15.94 -13.57
CA ALA A 520 44.04 -15.17 -13.72
C ALA A 520 44.75 -15.48 -15.06
N ALA A 521 44.71 -16.75 -15.48
CA ALA A 521 45.29 -17.16 -16.75
C ALA A 521 44.54 -16.58 -17.94
N GLN A 522 43.20 -16.64 -17.93
CA GLN A 522 42.37 -16.04 -18.98
C GLN A 522 42.65 -14.55 -19.13
N ASN A 523 42.74 -13.80 -18.03
CA ASN A 523 43.01 -12.37 -18.09
C ASN A 523 44.42 -12.06 -18.62
N LEU A 524 45.43 -12.82 -18.19
CA LEU A 524 46.82 -12.65 -18.63
C LEU A 524 47.01 -13.03 -20.11
N THR A 525 46.42 -14.14 -20.55
CA THR A 525 46.49 -14.57 -21.96
C THR A 525 45.71 -13.62 -22.85
N HIS A 526 44.59 -13.08 -22.37
CA HIS A 526 43.81 -12.10 -23.10
C HIS A 526 44.59 -10.80 -23.34
N SER A 527 45.24 -10.25 -22.31
CA SER A 527 46.08 -9.05 -22.44
C SER A 527 47.22 -9.25 -23.45
N LYS A 528 47.92 -10.38 -23.37
CA LYS A 528 49.03 -10.72 -24.30
C LYS A 528 48.55 -11.01 -25.72
N ALA A 529 47.38 -11.61 -25.87
CA ALA A 529 46.79 -11.86 -27.19
C ALA A 529 46.40 -10.56 -27.89
N SER A 530 45.89 -9.56 -27.16
CA SER A 530 45.65 -8.22 -27.72
C SER A 530 46.95 -7.52 -28.14
N GLU A 531 48.02 -7.64 -27.36
CA GLU A 531 49.34 -7.12 -27.72
C GLU A 531 49.89 -7.78 -29.00
N LEU A 532 49.74 -9.11 -29.12
CA LEU A 532 50.14 -9.87 -30.29
C LEU A 532 49.42 -9.37 -31.56
N VAL A 533 48.09 -9.22 -31.53
CA VAL A 533 47.30 -8.74 -32.68
C VAL A 533 47.69 -7.31 -33.11
N LEU A 534 47.91 -6.42 -32.15
CA LEU A 534 48.35 -5.05 -32.43
C LEU A 534 49.76 -5.01 -33.05
N LEU A 535 50.66 -5.88 -32.60
CA LEU A 535 52.01 -5.98 -33.14
C LEU A 535 52.02 -6.56 -34.56
N GLU A 536 51.16 -7.54 -34.84
CA GLU A 536 51.02 -8.13 -36.19
C GLU A 536 50.59 -7.10 -37.24
N LYS A 537 49.71 -6.17 -36.86
CA LYS A 537 49.30 -5.05 -37.71
C LYS A 537 50.43 -4.05 -37.97
N LYS A 538 51.29 -3.84 -36.98
CA LYS A 538 52.32 -2.80 -37.03
C LYS A 538 53.59 -3.27 -37.73
N ASP A 539 54.00 -4.51 -37.48
CA ASP A 539 55.21 -5.12 -38.04
C ASP A 539 55.07 -6.65 -38.10
N ALA A 540 54.52 -7.14 -39.22
CA ALA A 540 54.24 -8.55 -39.46
C ALA A 540 55.50 -9.45 -39.51
N LYS A 541 56.71 -8.87 -39.54
CA LYS A 541 57.99 -9.60 -39.53
C LYS A 541 58.72 -9.50 -38.19
N SER A 542 58.10 -8.90 -37.17
CA SER A 542 58.74 -8.72 -35.87
C SER A 542 59.04 -10.07 -35.19
N PRO A 543 60.30 -10.33 -34.76
CA PRO A 543 60.65 -11.57 -34.04
C PRO A 543 59.90 -11.71 -32.71
N LYS A 544 59.40 -10.61 -32.13
CA LYS A 544 58.59 -10.57 -30.91
C LYS A 544 57.24 -11.29 -31.06
N LEU A 545 56.73 -11.46 -32.27
CA LEU A 545 55.49 -12.20 -32.54
C LEU A 545 55.61 -13.67 -32.15
N GLY A 546 56.74 -14.30 -32.48
CA GLY A 546 57.03 -15.68 -32.10
C GLY A 546 57.27 -15.85 -30.60
N GLU A 547 57.71 -14.81 -29.91
CA GLU A 547 57.87 -14.80 -28.44
C GLU A 547 56.52 -14.71 -27.73
N LEU A 548 55.67 -13.77 -28.13
CA LEU A 548 54.32 -13.59 -27.59
C LEU A 548 53.42 -14.82 -27.82
N ARG A 549 53.46 -15.42 -29.01
CA ARG A 549 52.71 -16.68 -29.30
C ARG A 549 53.14 -17.81 -28.36
N ARG A 550 54.45 -18.06 -28.24
CA ARG A 550 54.99 -19.08 -27.32
C ARG A 550 54.69 -18.76 -25.86
N GLU A 551 54.53 -17.49 -25.49
CA GLU A 551 54.17 -17.09 -24.13
C GLU A 551 52.68 -17.33 -23.84
N ILE A 552 51.78 -16.97 -24.77
CA ILE A 552 50.34 -17.25 -24.67
C ILE A 552 50.11 -18.76 -24.56
N GLU A 553 50.70 -19.56 -25.45
CA GLU A 553 50.58 -21.02 -25.45
C GLU A 553 51.09 -21.63 -24.14
N ARG A 554 52.20 -21.10 -23.59
CA ARG A 554 52.73 -21.53 -22.30
C ARG A 554 51.78 -21.23 -21.15
N ILE A 555 51.12 -20.07 -21.13
CA ILE A 555 50.17 -19.71 -20.08
C ILE A 555 48.89 -20.53 -20.21
N GLU A 556 48.35 -20.71 -21.42
CA GLU A 556 47.16 -21.53 -21.69
C GLU A 556 47.37 -22.99 -21.28
N THR A 557 48.50 -23.59 -21.67
CA THR A 557 48.88 -24.96 -21.27
C THR A 557 48.97 -25.09 -19.76
N LYS A 558 49.61 -24.12 -19.09
CA LYS A 558 49.77 -24.13 -17.62
C LYS A 558 48.47 -23.93 -16.86
N ALA A 559 47.48 -23.31 -17.49
CA ALA A 559 46.17 -23.04 -16.91
C ALA A 559 45.11 -24.10 -17.26
N GLY A 560 45.44 -25.07 -18.12
CA GLY A 560 44.48 -26.05 -18.62
C GLY A 560 43.45 -25.45 -19.59
N VAL A 561 43.80 -24.35 -20.27
CA VAL A 561 42.97 -23.70 -21.30
C VAL A 561 43.42 -24.23 -22.67
N PRO A 562 42.50 -24.51 -23.63
CA PRO A 562 42.88 -24.96 -24.97
C PRO A 562 43.79 -23.96 -25.69
N LEU A 563 44.82 -24.47 -26.37
CA LEU A 563 45.83 -23.67 -27.08
C LEU A 563 45.22 -22.81 -28.20
N GLY A 564 45.64 -21.55 -28.27
CA GLY A 564 45.25 -20.58 -29.28
C GLY A 564 43.89 -19.91 -29.02
N THR A 565 43.20 -20.25 -27.92
CA THR A 565 41.87 -19.70 -27.60
C THR A 565 41.92 -18.18 -27.42
N SER A 566 42.92 -17.68 -26.70
CA SER A 566 43.04 -16.26 -26.37
C SER A 566 43.44 -15.42 -27.58
N TYR A 567 44.30 -15.97 -28.46
CA TYR A 567 44.68 -15.35 -29.73
C TYR A 567 43.49 -15.24 -30.69
N LYS A 568 42.74 -16.33 -30.87
CA LYS A 568 41.51 -16.34 -31.68
C LYS A 568 40.49 -15.31 -31.20
N GLN A 569 40.31 -15.19 -29.87
CA GLN A 569 39.43 -14.18 -29.27
C GLN A 569 39.92 -12.74 -29.48
N ALA A 570 41.23 -12.49 -29.45
CA ALA A 570 41.79 -11.17 -29.70
C ALA A 570 41.69 -10.76 -31.18
N VAL A 571 41.97 -11.68 -32.11
CA VAL A 571 41.80 -11.47 -33.56
C VAL A 571 40.33 -11.19 -33.88
N TRP A 572 39.41 -11.90 -33.26
CA TRP A 572 37.97 -11.65 -33.40
C TRP A 572 37.54 -10.25 -32.96
N ARG A 573 38.03 -9.78 -31.81
CA ARG A 573 37.72 -8.41 -31.33
C ARG A 573 38.17 -7.33 -32.31
N ASP A 574 39.26 -7.58 -33.02
CA ASP A 574 39.83 -6.65 -33.99
C ASP A 574 39.04 -6.59 -35.31
N HIS A 575 38.45 -7.72 -35.73
CA HIS A 575 37.53 -7.79 -36.87
C HIS A 575 36.06 -7.59 -36.49
N GLN A 576 35.74 -7.34 -35.21
CA GLN A 576 34.37 -7.20 -34.72
C GLN A 576 33.62 -6.04 -35.40
N SER A 577 34.31 -4.94 -35.69
CA SER A 577 33.73 -3.81 -36.43
C SER A 577 33.44 -4.15 -37.90
N GLU A 578 34.33 -4.89 -38.57
CA GLU A 578 34.15 -5.34 -39.96
C GLU A 578 32.98 -6.33 -40.04
N TYR A 579 32.92 -7.27 -39.09
CA TYR A 579 31.81 -8.21 -38.95
C TYR A 579 30.47 -7.49 -38.69
N SER A 580 30.41 -6.56 -37.72
CA SER A 580 29.17 -5.79 -37.45
C SER A 580 28.70 -4.97 -38.65
N GLN A 581 29.63 -4.40 -39.43
CA GLN A 581 29.28 -3.67 -40.66
C GLN A 581 28.76 -4.61 -41.75
N LEU A 582 29.38 -5.79 -41.90
CA LEU A 582 28.92 -6.82 -42.83
C LEU A 582 27.56 -7.38 -42.43
N THR A 583 27.30 -7.68 -41.15
CA THR A 583 26.00 -8.18 -40.67
C THR A 583 24.90 -7.13 -40.78
N ASN A 584 25.21 -5.86 -40.53
CA ASN A 584 24.25 -4.77 -40.74
C ASN A 584 23.89 -4.64 -42.23
N LYS A 585 24.88 -4.65 -43.12
CA LYS A 585 24.64 -4.64 -44.58
C LYS A 585 23.87 -5.86 -45.04
N LEU A 586 24.23 -7.07 -44.58
CA LEU A 586 23.48 -8.29 -44.86
C LEU A 586 22.03 -8.17 -44.36
N GLY A 587 21.80 -7.56 -43.19
CA GLY A 587 20.48 -7.22 -42.69
C GLY A 587 19.69 -6.26 -43.59
N GLU A 588 20.35 -5.30 -44.24
CA GLU A 588 19.74 -4.41 -45.24
C GLU A 588 19.35 -5.14 -46.53
N TYR A 589 20.21 -6.01 -47.07
CA TYR A 589 19.87 -6.86 -48.22
C TYR A 589 18.70 -7.78 -47.91
N VAL A 590 18.68 -8.37 -46.70
CA VAL A 590 17.57 -9.21 -46.21
C VAL A 590 16.28 -8.41 -46.08
N ALA A 591 16.34 -7.18 -45.57
CA ALA A 591 15.17 -6.30 -45.45
C ALA A 591 14.58 -5.90 -46.81
N ARG A 592 15.41 -5.86 -47.86
CA ARG A 592 15.01 -5.55 -49.25
C ARG A 592 14.62 -6.79 -50.07
N GLY A 593 14.89 -7.99 -49.57
CA GLY A 593 14.61 -9.25 -50.27
C GLY A 593 15.69 -9.69 -51.27
N ASP A 594 16.82 -8.98 -51.35
CA ASP A 594 17.91 -9.19 -52.31
C ASP A 594 18.95 -10.24 -51.85
N ILE A 595 18.45 -11.37 -51.35
CA ILE A 595 19.26 -12.40 -50.67
C ILE A 595 19.96 -13.38 -51.63
N ASP A 596 19.66 -13.30 -52.93
CA ASP A 596 20.32 -14.10 -53.97
C ASP A 596 21.28 -13.26 -54.82
N SER A 597 21.50 -12.00 -54.45
CA SER A 597 22.44 -11.13 -55.17
C SER A 597 23.88 -11.62 -55.00
N PRO A 598 24.72 -11.55 -56.06
CA PRO A 598 26.14 -11.92 -55.96
C PRO A 598 26.89 -11.16 -54.86
N ASP A 599 26.46 -9.94 -54.58
CA ASP A 599 27.04 -9.07 -53.57
C ASP A 599 26.62 -9.46 -52.13
N PHE A 600 25.38 -9.94 -51.94
CA PHE A 600 24.95 -10.57 -50.69
C PHE A 600 25.75 -11.85 -50.43
N ILE A 601 25.91 -12.69 -51.46
CA ILE A 601 26.66 -13.94 -51.37
C ILE A 601 28.12 -13.67 -51.00
N ALA A 602 28.79 -12.71 -51.66
CA ALA A 602 30.17 -12.35 -51.35
C ALA A 602 30.33 -11.78 -49.93
N LYS A 603 29.41 -10.93 -49.46
CA LYS A 603 29.44 -10.38 -48.10
C LYS A 603 29.11 -11.41 -47.03
N ARG A 604 28.20 -12.34 -47.33
CA ARG A 604 27.89 -13.50 -46.49
C ARG A 604 29.12 -14.38 -46.38
N ASP A 605 29.77 -14.69 -47.50
CA ASP A 605 30.96 -15.55 -47.52
C ASP A 605 32.14 -14.88 -46.82
N ARG A 606 32.30 -13.56 -46.92
CA ARG A 606 33.28 -12.79 -46.13
C ARG A 606 32.96 -12.75 -44.64
N ALA A 607 31.68 -12.61 -44.27
CA ALA A 607 31.25 -12.73 -42.88
C ALA A 607 31.47 -14.14 -42.33
N LEU A 608 31.28 -15.18 -43.16
CA LEU A 608 31.57 -16.59 -42.88
C LEU A 608 33.09 -16.87 -42.74
N GLU A 609 33.90 -16.17 -43.52
CA GLU A 609 35.36 -16.27 -43.46
C GLU A 609 35.91 -15.61 -42.18
N LEU A 610 35.43 -14.41 -41.82
CA LEU A 610 35.77 -13.72 -40.56
C LEU A 610 35.32 -14.49 -39.31
N THR A 611 34.30 -15.35 -39.46
CA THR A 611 33.75 -16.18 -38.39
C THR A 611 34.41 -17.55 -38.26
N SER A 612 35.09 -18.04 -39.31
CA SER A 612 35.92 -19.26 -39.24
C SER A 612 37.07 -19.16 -38.21
N LEU A 613 37.39 -17.95 -37.75
CA LEU A 613 38.44 -17.66 -36.75
C LEU A 613 38.05 -17.99 -35.29
N VAL A 614 36.76 -18.23 -34.96
CA VAL A 614 36.30 -18.53 -33.57
C VAL A 614 35.25 -19.67 -33.49
N ASP A 615 35.37 -20.75 -34.26
CA ASP A 615 34.49 -21.93 -34.13
C ASP A 615 32.97 -21.62 -34.24
N LEU A 616 32.52 -21.38 -35.49
CA LEU A 616 31.15 -20.95 -35.80
C LEU A 616 30.09 -22.04 -35.99
N LYS A 617 30.26 -23.26 -35.45
CA LYS A 617 29.11 -24.21 -35.43
C LYS A 617 27.95 -23.67 -34.57
N ARG A 618 28.24 -22.75 -33.65
CA ARG A 618 27.28 -22.14 -32.72
C ARG A 618 26.66 -20.84 -33.26
N GLN A 619 27.47 -19.94 -33.82
CA GLN A 619 27.01 -18.62 -34.28
C GLN A 619 26.29 -18.67 -35.65
N LEU A 620 26.56 -19.65 -36.52
CA LEU A 620 25.73 -19.91 -37.72
C LEU A 620 24.35 -20.45 -37.33
N GLY A 621 24.31 -21.26 -36.26
CA GLY A 621 23.09 -21.70 -35.60
C GLY A 621 22.30 -20.51 -35.03
N ASP A 622 22.98 -19.57 -34.37
CA ASP A 622 22.38 -18.38 -33.78
C ASP A 622 21.86 -17.38 -34.86
N ASP A 623 22.54 -17.24 -36.01
CA ASP A 623 22.11 -16.38 -37.14
C ASP A 623 20.95 -16.99 -37.95
N LEU A 624 21.00 -18.29 -38.23
CA LEU A 624 19.86 -19.02 -38.82
C LEU A 624 18.67 -19.06 -37.85
N GLN A 625 18.91 -19.15 -36.53
CA GLN A 625 17.89 -19.01 -35.50
C GLN A 625 17.29 -17.60 -35.47
N TRP A 626 18.10 -16.55 -35.58
CA TRP A 626 17.62 -15.17 -35.64
C TRP A 626 16.77 -14.91 -36.90
N ARG A 627 17.15 -15.48 -38.03
CA ARG A 627 16.36 -15.40 -39.29
C ARG A 627 15.08 -16.22 -39.21
N LEU A 628 15.12 -17.40 -38.62
CA LEU A 628 13.93 -18.21 -38.33
C LEU A 628 12.98 -17.44 -37.39
N GLN A 629 13.52 -16.80 -36.35
CA GLN A 629 12.79 -15.96 -35.40
C GLN A 629 12.11 -14.78 -36.09
N ARG A 630 12.80 -14.05 -36.98
CA ARG A 630 12.21 -12.91 -37.71
C ARG A 630 11.16 -13.32 -38.74
N HIS A 631 11.40 -14.41 -39.48
CA HIS A 631 10.39 -14.94 -40.40
C HIS A 631 9.20 -15.51 -39.64
N HIS A 632 9.42 -16.09 -38.46
CA HIS A 632 8.37 -16.51 -37.53
C HIS A 632 7.59 -15.30 -36.99
N GLU A 633 8.23 -14.22 -36.58
CA GLU A 633 7.57 -12.97 -36.15
C GLU A 633 6.77 -12.32 -37.29
N ALA A 634 7.31 -12.30 -38.52
CA ALA A 634 6.61 -11.81 -39.69
C ALA A 634 5.44 -12.71 -40.11
N TYR A 635 5.57 -14.03 -39.94
CA TYR A 635 4.48 -14.99 -40.09
C TYR A 635 3.42 -14.77 -39.02
N ILE A 636 3.78 -14.62 -37.75
CA ILE A 636 2.87 -14.33 -36.64
C ILE A 636 2.15 -13.00 -36.84
N ALA A 637 2.84 -11.97 -37.33
CA ALA A 637 2.24 -10.69 -37.69
C ALA A 637 1.27 -10.81 -38.87
N SER A 638 1.64 -11.58 -39.91
CA SER A 638 0.77 -11.87 -41.06
C SER A 638 -0.45 -12.72 -40.68
N LEU A 639 -0.27 -13.69 -39.77
CA LEU A 639 -1.30 -14.56 -39.23
C LEU A 639 -2.31 -13.76 -38.40
N LYS A 640 -1.82 -12.80 -37.59
CA LYS A 640 -2.64 -11.87 -36.81
C LYS A 640 -3.40 -10.87 -37.69
N ALA A 641 -2.81 -10.42 -38.80
CA ALA A 641 -3.40 -9.41 -39.67
C ALA A 641 -4.37 -9.99 -40.73
N HIS A 642 -4.08 -11.19 -41.27
CA HIS A 642 -4.77 -11.71 -42.45
C HIS A 642 -5.31 -13.14 -42.29
N GLY A 643 -5.02 -13.82 -41.17
CA GLY A 643 -5.47 -15.18 -40.90
C GLY A 643 -4.65 -16.29 -41.58
N PRO A 644 -4.81 -17.56 -41.16
CA PRO A 644 -4.01 -18.71 -41.60
C PRO A 644 -4.25 -19.13 -43.05
N ASP A 645 -5.43 -18.81 -43.60
CA ASP A 645 -5.81 -19.24 -44.95
C ASP A 645 -5.43 -18.24 -46.04
N ASN A 646 -4.90 -17.08 -45.66
CA ASN A 646 -4.42 -16.07 -46.60
C ASN A 646 -3.16 -16.54 -47.34
N ALA A 647 -3.13 -16.34 -48.66
CA ALA A 647 -2.03 -16.79 -49.53
C ALA A 647 -0.66 -16.23 -49.12
N GLU A 648 -0.60 -15.00 -48.62
CA GLU A 648 0.63 -14.36 -48.16
C GLU A 648 1.12 -14.97 -46.83
N THR A 649 0.19 -15.29 -45.94
CA THR A 649 0.48 -15.99 -44.68
C THR A 649 0.96 -17.42 -44.92
N ARG A 650 0.35 -18.14 -45.89
CA ARG A 650 0.82 -19.47 -46.31
C ARG A 650 2.18 -19.43 -46.99
N ALA A 651 2.46 -18.44 -47.83
CA ALA A 651 3.77 -18.27 -48.46
C ALA A 651 4.89 -17.97 -47.43
N LYS A 652 4.58 -17.22 -46.36
CA LYS A 652 5.50 -16.97 -45.24
C LYS A 652 5.76 -18.23 -44.42
N LEU A 653 4.74 -19.07 -44.22
CA LEU A 653 4.89 -20.39 -43.59
C LEU A 653 5.73 -21.35 -44.42
N ASP A 654 5.51 -21.40 -45.74
CA ASP A 654 6.28 -22.23 -46.68
C ASP A 654 7.76 -21.81 -46.72
N ARG A 655 8.05 -20.52 -46.57
CA ARG A 655 9.43 -20.01 -46.44
C ARG A 655 10.09 -20.44 -45.14
N ILE A 656 9.36 -20.45 -44.01
CA ILE A 656 9.85 -21.00 -42.74
C ILE A 656 10.18 -22.49 -42.89
N TYR A 657 9.28 -23.27 -43.53
CA TYR A 657 9.52 -24.69 -43.79
C TYR A 657 10.69 -24.96 -44.74
N THR A 658 10.87 -24.12 -45.76
CA THR A 658 11.99 -24.23 -46.71
C THR A 658 13.34 -23.94 -46.03
N ILE A 659 13.40 -22.91 -45.17
CA ILE A 659 14.58 -22.60 -44.35
C ILE A 659 14.87 -23.73 -43.36
N ALA A 660 13.84 -24.29 -42.72
CA ALA A 660 13.96 -25.43 -41.81
C ALA A 660 14.44 -26.72 -42.51
N LYS A 661 14.07 -26.93 -43.78
CA LYS A 661 14.48 -28.08 -44.59
C LYS A 661 15.93 -27.95 -45.10
N ALA A 662 16.40 -26.73 -45.38
CA ALA A 662 17.80 -26.45 -45.72
C ALA A 662 18.77 -26.71 -44.55
N ILE A 663 18.29 -26.67 -43.30
CA ILE A 663 19.05 -27.00 -42.08
C ILE A 663 19.24 -28.52 -41.92
N GLN A 664 18.51 -29.36 -42.68
CA GLN A 664 18.30 -30.79 -42.42
C GLN A 664 19.33 -31.75 -43.05
N ALA A 665 20.61 -31.35 -43.18
CA ALA A 665 21.67 -32.18 -43.78
C ALA A 665 22.69 -32.81 -42.78
N ASP A 666 22.44 -32.81 -41.46
CA ASP A 666 23.11 -33.72 -40.49
C ASP A 666 22.27 -33.81 -39.18
N PRO A 667 22.00 -35.01 -38.60
CA PRO A 667 20.89 -35.20 -37.68
C PRO A 667 21.34 -35.05 -36.22
N SER A 668 21.18 -33.85 -35.67
CA SER A 668 21.29 -33.68 -34.21
C SER A 668 19.95 -33.98 -33.51
N PRO A 669 19.91 -34.88 -32.51
CA PRO A 669 18.75 -35.13 -31.66
C PRO A 669 18.15 -33.84 -31.04
N TRP A 670 18.95 -32.78 -30.92
CA TRP A 670 18.53 -31.48 -30.42
C TRP A 670 17.63 -30.69 -31.40
N ILE A 671 17.77 -30.88 -32.73
CA ILE A 671 16.91 -30.19 -33.72
C ILE A 671 15.50 -30.81 -33.76
N LYS A 672 15.36 -32.14 -33.58
CA LYS A 672 14.07 -32.79 -33.30
C LYS A 672 13.46 -32.28 -31.99
N GLN A 673 14.30 -32.06 -30.98
CA GLN A 673 13.89 -31.50 -29.69
C GLN A 673 13.46 -30.03 -29.81
N GLN A 674 14.09 -29.22 -30.68
CA GLN A 674 13.72 -27.82 -30.97
C GLN A 674 12.48 -27.70 -31.87
N LEU A 675 12.24 -28.62 -32.81
CA LEU A 675 10.97 -28.72 -33.54
C LEU A 675 9.81 -29.15 -32.64
N GLN A 676 10.04 -30.11 -31.73
CA GLN A 676 9.09 -30.44 -30.65
C GLN A 676 8.93 -29.29 -29.65
N TYR A 677 9.98 -28.53 -29.36
CA TYR A 677 9.91 -27.32 -28.54
C TYR A 677 9.21 -26.18 -29.27
N ALA A 678 9.27 -26.08 -30.59
CA ALA A 678 8.56 -25.08 -31.38
C ALA A 678 7.08 -25.43 -31.55
N GLU A 679 6.73 -26.72 -31.70
CA GLU A 679 5.35 -27.22 -31.60
C GLU A 679 4.79 -27.05 -30.18
N ALA A 680 5.58 -27.36 -29.15
CA ALA A 680 5.22 -27.13 -27.75
C ALA A 680 5.20 -25.63 -27.39
N SER A 681 6.02 -24.78 -28.04
CA SER A 681 6.05 -23.33 -27.84
C SER A 681 4.93 -22.64 -28.62
N ALA A 682 4.45 -23.18 -29.74
CA ALA A 682 3.19 -22.76 -30.36
C ALA A 682 1.98 -23.07 -29.45
N VAL A 683 2.03 -24.19 -28.71
CA VAL A 683 1.04 -24.57 -27.69
C VAL A 683 1.22 -23.82 -26.35
N TRP A 684 2.44 -23.37 -26.00
CA TRP A 684 2.76 -22.63 -24.77
C TRP A 684 2.61 -21.11 -24.92
N ALA A 685 2.97 -20.53 -26.07
CA ALA A 685 2.71 -19.13 -26.43
C ALA A 685 1.20 -18.85 -26.62
N ALA A 686 0.42 -19.85 -27.04
CA ALA A 686 -1.04 -19.79 -27.00
C ALA A 686 -1.62 -19.90 -25.56
N ARG A 687 -0.83 -20.36 -24.57
CA ARG A 687 -1.32 -20.67 -23.21
C ARG A 687 -0.80 -19.76 -22.09
N SER A 688 0.19 -18.88 -22.28
CA SER A 688 0.66 -17.93 -21.26
C SER A 688 0.13 -16.51 -21.46
N GLU A 689 -0.06 -16.08 -22.71
CA GLU A 689 -0.55 -14.72 -23.07
C GLU A 689 -2.06 -14.54 -22.83
N GLU A 690 -2.81 -15.63 -22.65
CA GLU A 690 -4.27 -15.65 -22.62
C GLU A 690 -4.88 -15.74 -21.21
N ARG A 691 -4.09 -15.99 -20.14
CA ARG A 691 -4.72 -16.52 -18.91
C ARG A 691 -5.20 -15.58 -17.84
N LYS A 692 -4.86 -14.29 -17.89
CA LYS A 692 -5.37 -13.42 -16.81
C LYS A 692 -5.91 -12.07 -17.22
N THR A 693 -5.26 -11.34 -18.11
CA THR A 693 -5.56 -9.89 -18.18
C THR A 693 -6.21 -9.44 -19.49
N ILE A 694 -5.95 -10.15 -20.59
CA ILE A 694 -6.72 -9.98 -21.84
C ILE A 694 -8.09 -10.65 -21.72
N ARG A 695 -8.19 -11.70 -20.89
CA ARG A 695 -9.39 -12.50 -20.70
C ARG A 695 -10.57 -11.70 -20.12
N ASP A 696 -10.31 -10.73 -19.23
CA ASP A 696 -11.38 -9.94 -18.60
C ASP A 696 -11.79 -8.73 -19.47
N LEU A 697 -10.86 -8.12 -20.20
CA LEU A 697 -11.09 -6.93 -21.02
C LEU A 697 -11.58 -7.24 -22.44
N ALA A 698 -11.13 -8.34 -23.06
CA ALA A 698 -11.61 -8.78 -24.36
C ALA A 698 -12.94 -9.56 -24.27
N ALA A 699 -13.22 -10.25 -23.16
CA ALA A 699 -14.52 -10.90 -22.93
C ALA A 699 -15.65 -9.85 -22.81
N LEU A 700 -15.37 -8.68 -22.24
CA LEU A 700 -16.33 -7.59 -22.13
C LEU A 700 -16.68 -6.97 -23.49
N ARG A 701 -15.67 -6.74 -24.35
CA ARG A 701 -15.86 -6.20 -25.72
C ARG A 701 -16.51 -7.21 -26.68
N ARG A 702 -16.13 -8.50 -26.64
CA ARG A 702 -16.74 -9.57 -27.47
C ARG A 702 -18.20 -9.85 -27.10
N SER A 703 -18.54 -9.83 -25.80
CA SER A 703 -19.93 -9.99 -25.34
C SER A 703 -20.85 -8.89 -25.88
N GLN A 704 -20.29 -7.69 -26.13
CA GLN A 704 -21.01 -6.54 -26.66
C GLN A 704 -21.20 -6.62 -28.19
N GLU A 705 -20.21 -7.14 -28.94
CA GLU A 705 -20.30 -7.38 -30.39
C GLU A 705 -21.17 -8.61 -30.75
N GLU A 706 -21.09 -9.71 -30.00
CA GLU A 706 -21.90 -10.92 -30.25
C GLU A 706 -23.38 -10.76 -29.88
N LEU A 707 -23.70 -9.96 -28.86
CA LEU A 707 -25.09 -9.57 -28.56
C LEU A 707 -25.70 -8.78 -29.73
N ASN A 708 -24.94 -7.84 -30.30
CA ASN A 708 -25.34 -7.07 -31.48
C ASN A 708 -25.51 -7.99 -32.71
N ASN A 709 -24.66 -9.01 -32.88
CA ASN A 709 -24.78 -10.00 -33.97
C ASN A 709 -25.96 -10.98 -33.78
N ILE A 710 -26.25 -11.48 -32.58
CA ILE A 710 -27.39 -12.40 -32.32
C ILE A 710 -28.72 -11.67 -32.53
N LEU A 711 -28.82 -10.41 -32.08
CA LEU A 711 -29.96 -9.52 -32.34
C LEU A 711 -30.13 -9.21 -33.83
N ALA A 712 -29.04 -9.18 -34.60
CA ALA A 712 -29.03 -8.94 -36.04
C ALA A 712 -29.38 -10.18 -36.91
N VAL A 713 -29.11 -11.41 -36.44
CA VAL A 713 -29.15 -12.62 -37.31
C VAL A 713 -30.28 -13.62 -36.98
N THR A 714 -30.83 -13.68 -35.76
CA THR A 714 -31.81 -14.74 -35.38
C THR A 714 -33.25 -14.24 -35.23
N LYS A 715 -34.21 -14.91 -35.86
CA LYS A 715 -35.60 -14.43 -36.05
C LYS A 715 -36.65 -14.90 -35.01
N THR A 716 -36.33 -15.77 -34.04
CA THR A 716 -37.32 -16.18 -33.01
C THR A 716 -36.78 -16.23 -31.58
N PRO A 717 -37.58 -15.85 -30.55
CA PRO A 717 -37.14 -15.78 -29.14
C PRO A 717 -36.62 -17.11 -28.57
N LYS A 718 -37.20 -18.25 -28.96
CA LYS A 718 -36.76 -19.59 -28.51
C LYS A 718 -35.33 -19.95 -28.97
N GLN A 719 -34.93 -19.52 -30.17
CA GLN A 719 -33.58 -19.77 -30.70
C GLN A 719 -32.53 -18.86 -30.05
N ARG A 720 -32.90 -17.62 -29.73
CA ARG A 720 -32.05 -16.70 -28.94
C ARG A 720 -31.82 -17.25 -27.52
N PHE A 721 -32.86 -17.78 -26.89
CA PHE A 721 -32.79 -18.33 -25.53
C PHE A 721 -31.89 -19.59 -25.46
N HIS A 722 -32.01 -20.50 -26.43
CA HIS A 722 -31.21 -21.73 -26.46
C HIS A 722 -29.71 -21.50 -26.75
N GLN A 723 -29.36 -20.47 -27.54
CA GLN A 723 -27.97 -20.06 -27.75
C GLN A 723 -27.36 -19.35 -26.54
N VAL A 724 -28.17 -18.67 -25.72
CA VAL A 724 -27.70 -18.01 -24.49
C VAL A 724 -27.54 -19.01 -23.34
N GLU A 725 -28.38 -20.04 -23.24
CA GLU A 725 -28.31 -21.08 -22.20
C GLU A 725 -27.15 -22.08 -22.38
N THR A 726 -26.62 -22.25 -23.58
CA THR A 726 -25.55 -23.25 -23.87
C THR A 726 -24.13 -22.67 -23.83
N TRP A 727 -23.97 -21.41 -23.37
CA TRP A 727 -22.66 -20.76 -23.22
C TRP A 727 -21.94 -21.17 -21.93
N SER A 728 -20.69 -21.64 -22.06
CA SER A 728 -19.90 -22.23 -20.96
C SER A 728 -18.75 -21.35 -20.42
N PHE A 729 -18.78 -20.02 -20.57
CA PHE A 729 -17.70 -19.13 -20.09
C PHE A 729 -18.24 -17.82 -19.46
N TRP A 730 -18.50 -17.82 -18.14
CA TRP A 730 -18.83 -16.60 -17.36
C TRP A 730 -18.37 -16.72 -15.89
N ASP A 731 -17.87 -15.63 -15.29
CA ASP A 731 -17.57 -15.50 -13.85
C ASP A 731 -18.86 -15.17 -13.03
N PRO A 732 -19.11 -15.72 -11.83
CA PRO A 732 -20.45 -15.76 -11.22
C PRO A 732 -20.98 -14.50 -10.48
N ASN A 733 -20.29 -13.35 -10.42
CA ASN A 733 -20.70 -12.24 -9.51
C ASN A 733 -20.89 -10.85 -10.14
N SER A 734 -21.26 -10.75 -11.41
CA SER A 734 -21.58 -9.46 -12.05
C SER A 734 -23.09 -9.19 -12.04
N GLN A 735 -23.55 -8.28 -11.15
CA GLN A 735 -24.95 -7.78 -11.10
C GLN A 735 -25.44 -7.22 -12.46
N THR A 736 -24.51 -6.83 -13.33
CA THR A 736 -24.78 -6.32 -14.69
C THR A 736 -25.28 -7.42 -15.63
N ARG A 737 -24.86 -8.68 -15.43
CA ARG A 737 -25.31 -9.85 -16.21
C ARG A 737 -26.78 -10.15 -15.92
N ASP A 738 -27.17 -10.20 -14.66
CA ASP A 738 -28.54 -10.55 -14.26
C ASP A 738 -29.55 -9.49 -14.74
N LEU A 739 -29.14 -8.22 -14.71
CA LEU A 739 -29.90 -7.11 -15.25
C LEU A 739 -30.06 -7.22 -16.78
N LEU A 740 -28.98 -7.50 -17.52
CA LEU A 740 -29.04 -7.69 -18.98
C LEU A 740 -29.86 -8.92 -19.38
N VAL A 741 -29.72 -10.05 -18.69
CA VAL A 741 -30.50 -11.28 -18.94
C VAL A 741 -31.99 -11.07 -18.63
N GLN A 742 -32.33 -10.30 -17.59
CA GLN A 742 -33.72 -9.92 -17.30
C GLN A 742 -34.29 -8.97 -18.37
N LEU A 743 -33.54 -7.93 -18.75
CA LEU A 743 -34.00 -6.93 -19.72
C LEU A 743 -34.17 -7.54 -21.13
N LEU A 744 -33.38 -8.55 -21.49
CA LEU A 744 -33.42 -9.24 -22.79
C LEU A 744 -34.49 -10.35 -22.88
N ARG A 745 -35.22 -10.67 -21.81
CA ARG A 745 -36.36 -11.62 -21.88
C ARG A 745 -37.53 -11.06 -22.68
N ASP A 746 -37.71 -9.74 -22.68
CA ASP A 746 -38.75 -9.04 -23.45
C ASP A 746 -38.19 -7.72 -24.02
N PRO A 747 -37.35 -7.78 -25.07
CA PRO A 747 -36.52 -6.67 -25.54
C PRO A 747 -37.31 -5.44 -26.00
N ASP A 748 -38.51 -5.65 -26.51
CA ASP A 748 -39.37 -4.60 -27.06
C ASP A 748 -39.96 -3.70 -25.95
N LYS A 749 -40.16 -4.23 -24.73
CA LYS A 749 -40.57 -3.46 -23.56
C LYS A 749 -39.43 -2.71 -22.86
N ASN A 750 -38.17 -3.15 -23.05
CA ASN A 750 -37.01 -2.70 -22.27
C ASN A 750 -35.99 -1.86 -23.08
N ALA A 751 -36.36 -1.43 -24.29
CA ALA A 751 -35.46 -0.81 -25.27
C ALA A 751 -34.73 0.46 -24.77
N ASP A 752 -35.39 1.31 -23.97
CA ASP A 752 -34.79 2.55 -23.44
C ASP A 752 -33.80 2.30 -22.31
N GLU A 753 -33.97 1.23 -21.54
CA GLU A 753 -33.12 0.87 -20.40
C GLU A 753 -31.81 0.23 -20.88
N ILE A 754 -31.90 -0.58 -21.93
CA ILE A 754 -30.75 -1.12 -22.67
C ILE A 754 -29.87 0.02 -23.22
N LYS A 755 -30.49 1.07 -23.77
CA LYS A 755 -29.79 2.26 -24.29
C LYS A 755 -29.07 3.08 -23.20
N ARG A 756 -29.65 3.22 -22.01
CA ARG A 756 -29.05 3.94 -20.87
C ARG A 756 -27.88 3.21 -20.23
N VAL A 757 -27.90 1.88 -20.22
CA VAL A 757 -26.78 1.06 -19.73
C VAL A 757 -25.58 1.18 -20.69
N GLN A 758 -25.83 1.20 -22.01
CA GLN A 758 -24.80 1.39 -23.03
C GLN A 758 -24.08 2.74 -22.93
N GLU A 759 -24.80 3.85 -22.69
CA GLU A 759 -24.18 5.18 -22.57
C GLU A 759 -23.37 5.35 -21.26
N ARG A 760 -23.79 4.67 -20.18
CA ARG A 760 -23.10 4.68 -18.88
C ARG A 760 -21.71 4.03 -18.95
N LEU A 761 -21.56 2.98 -19.76
CA LEU A 761 -20.29 2.30 -20.01
C LEU A 761 -19.32 3.15 -20.82
N ARG A 762 -19.83 4.02 -21.70
CA ARG A 762 -19.03 4.93 -22.55
C ARG A 762 -18.39 6.08 -21.76
N ILE A 763 -19.05 6.55 -20.72
CA ILE A 763 -18.61 7.69 -19.88
C ILE A 763 -17.49 7.28 -18.90
N GLN A 764 -17.46 6.01 -18.45
CA GLN A 764 -16.43 5.52 -17.53
C GLN A 764 -15.01 5.43 -18.13
N ASP A 765 -14.88 5.29 -19.45
CA ASP A 765 -13.60 5.05 -20.14
C ASP A 765 -12.81 6.35 -20.46
N THR A 766 -13.44 7.53 -20.31
CA THR A 766 -12.87 8.82 -20.77
C THR A 766 -12.36 9.76 -19.66
N GLN A 767 -12.47 9.39 -18.37
CA GLN A 767 -12.15 10.31 -17.24
C GLN A 767 -10.75 10.23 -16.61
N PHE A 768 -9.86 9.30 -16.99
CA PHE A 768 -8.54 9.13 -16.33
C PHE A 768 -7.33 9.39 -17.25
N ARG A 769 -6.90 10.67 -17.33
CA ARG A 769 -5.52 11.19 -17.55
C ARG A 769 -4.52 10.32 -18.39
N GLY A 770 -4.57 10.41 -19.72
CA GLY A 770 -3.45 10.19 -20.67
C GLY A 770 -2.67 8.85 -20.62
N ALA A 771 -2.87 8.00 -21.63
CA ALA A 771 -2.42 6.59 -21.67
C ALA A 771 -0.90 6.31 -21.50
N GLU A 772 0.01 7.20 -21.89
CA GLU A 772 1.46 6.90 -21.87
C GLU A 772 2.08 6.89 -20.46
N TRP A 773 1.66 7.80 -19.57
CA TRP A 773 2.29 7.97 -18.25
C TRP A 773 1.80 6.95 -17.21
N ALA A 774 0.53 6.54 -17.32
CA ALA A 774 -0.02 5.45 -16.51
C ALA A 774 0.71 4.13 -16.80
N ASN A 775 1.05 3.89 -18.06
CA ASN A 775 1.75 2.68 -18.49
C ASN A 775 3.20 2.62 -17.97
N VAL A 776 3.95 3.71 -18.05
CA VAL A 776 5.34 3.77 -17.53
C VAL A 776 5.40 3.59 -16.00
N ARG A 777 4.41 4.16 -15.28
CA ARG A 777 4.33 4.04 -13.81
C ARG A 777 3.91 2.64 -13.35
N LEU A 778 2.97 2.00 -14.06
CA LEU A 778 2.60 0.60 -13.83
C LEU A 778 3.76 -0.35 -14.14
N GLU A 779 4.52 -0.06 -15.20
CA GLU A 779 5.71 -0.86 -15.56
C GLU A 779 6.82 -0.73 -14.50
N ARG A 780 7.00 0.45 -13.89
CA ARG A 780 7.93 0.63 -12.77
C ARG A 780 7.52 -0.16 -11.52
N LEU A 781 6.26 -0.04 -11.10
CA LEU A 781 5.72 -0.77 -9.95
C LEU A 781 5.83 -2.29 -10.14
N SER A 782 5.63 -2.77 -11.37
CA SER A 782 5.83 -4.18 -11.73
C SER A 782 7.30 -4.61 -11.57
N VAL A 783 8.25 -3.83 -12.10
CA VAL A 783 9.70 -4.12 -11.97
C VAL A 783 10.15 -4.06 -10.51
N GLU A 784 9.66 -3.10 -9.72
CA GLU A 784 9.98 -2.95 -8.28
C GLU A 784 9.45 -4.15 -7.47
N THR A 785 8.21 -4.59 -7.74
CA THR A 785 7.62 -5.76 -7.08
C THR A 785 8.35 -7.06 -7.45
N GLU A 786 8.83 -7.17 -8.69
CA GLU A 786 9.55 -8.35 -9.16
C GLU A 786 10.96 -8.42 -8.55
N ILE A 787 11.65 -7.29 -8.40
CA ILE A 787 12.91 -7.17 -7.64
C ILE A 787 12.69 -7.59 -6.18
N ASP A 788 11.66 -7.06 -5.51
CA ASP A 788 11.34 -7.37 -4.11
C ASP A 788 11.02 -8.86 -3.90
N SER A 789 10.42 -9.50 -4.90
CA SER A 789 10.08 -10.93 -4.88
C SER A 789 11.30 -11.85 -4.99
N LEU A 790 12.37 -11.37 -5.62
CA LEU A 790 13.64 -12.07 -5.81
C LEU A 790 14.65 -11.79 -4.69
N GLN A 791 14.58 -10.65 -4.03
CA GLN A 791 15.56 -10.25 -3.00
C GLN A 791 15.48 -11.02 -1.67
N ASN A 792 14.47 -11.86 -1.45
CA ASN A 792 14.21 -12.54 -0.17
C ASN A 792 14.35 -14.08 -0.21
N ARG A 793 15.09 -14.64 -1.18
CA ARG A 793 15.26 -16.10 -1.38
C ARG A 793 16.67 -16.42 -1.86
N GLU A 794 17.14 -17.66 -1.69
CA GLU A 794 18.35 -18.14 -2.39
C GLU A 794 18.08 -18.17 -3.89
N LEU A 795 18.85 -17.37 -4.63
CA LEU A 795 18.64 -17.15 -6.07
C LEU A 795 19.49 -18.12 -6.91
N SER A 796 18.86 -18.76 -7.88
CA SER A 796 19.59 -19.52 -8.92
C SER A 796 20.36 -18.56 -9.83
N GLN A 797 21.36 -19.07 -10.59
CA GLN A 797 22.11 -18.23 -11.55
C GLN A 797 21.21 -17.54 -12.59
N ASP A 798 20.09 -18.16 -12.97
CA ASP A 798 19.11 -17.56 -13.87
C ASP A 798 18.33 -16.42 -13.20
N GLN A 799 18.04 -16.55 -11.90
CA GLN A 799 17.37 -15.51 -11.13
C GLN A 799 18.30 -14.33 -10.79
N VAL A 800 19.60 -14.57 -10.62
CA VAL A 800 20.59 -13.48 -10.48
C VAL A 800 20.68 -12.67 -11.78
N LYS A 801 20.71 -13.33 -12.94
CA LYS A 801 20.63 -12.64 -14.25
C LYS A 801 19.31 -11.91 -14.44
N GLN A 802 18.19 -12.49 -14.01
CA GLN A 802 16.89 -11.82 -14.03
C GLN A 802 16.90 -10.57 -13.14
N LEU A 803 17.52 -10.62 -11.97
CA LEU A 803 17.65 -9.48 -11.06
C LEU A 803 18.52 -8.36 -11.66
N GLU A 804 19.63 -8.69 -12.32
CA GLU A 804 20.48 -7.73 -13.04
C GLU A 804 19.72 -7.04 -14.18
N ILE A 805 18.90 -7.79 -14.93
CA ILE A 805 18.04 -7.25 -16.00
C ILE A 805 16.96 -6.34 -15.41
N LEU A 806 16.35 -6.72 -14.29
CA LEU A 806 15.33 -5.92 -13.62
C LEU A 806 15.92 -4.61 -13.06
N TRP A 807 17.13 -4.64 -12.50
CA TRP A 807 17.82 -3.42 -12.07
C TRP A 807 18.20 -2.50 -13.24
N ALA A 808 18.65 -3.07 -14.37
CA ALA A 808 18.91 -2.29 -15.58
C ALA A 808 17.61 -1.65 -16.13
N LYS A 809 16.50 -2.40 -16.12
CA LYS A 809 15.18 -1.92 -16.53
C LYS A 809 14.64 -0.87 -15.57
N GLN A 810 14.83 -1.03 -14.26
CA GLN A 810 14.51 -0.02 -13.24
C GLN A 810 15.28 1.29 -13.46
N LYS A 811 16.59 1.20 -13.74
CA LYS A 811 17.46 2.35 -14.04
C LYS A 811 16.99 3.07 -15.32
N GLN A 812 16.59 2.33 -16.35
CA GLN A 812 16.07 2.88 -17.61
C GLN A 812 14.68 3.53 -17.46
N LEU A 813 13.78 2.92 -16.69
CA LEU A 813 12.44 3.47 -16.39
C LEU A 813 12.54 4.75 -15.54
N ARG A 814 13.50 4.83 -14.60
CA ARG A 814 13.83 6.06 -13.85
C ARG A 814 14.38 7.17 -14.76
N ALA A 815 15.28 6.84 -15.70
CA ALA A 815 15.83 7.82 -16.64
C ALA A 815 14.78 8.49 -17.56
N ARG A 816 13.65 7.83 -17.82
CA ARG A 816 12.56 8.34 -18.68
C ARG A 816 11.59 9.31 -17.98
N MET A 817 11.65 9.47 -16.65
CA MET A 817 10.64 10.22 -15.88
C MET A 817 11.03 11.64 -15.45
N GLY A 818 12.22 12.15 -15.79
CA GLY A 818 12.60 13.52 -15.40
C GLY A 818 12.90 13.68 -13.90
N ASP A 819 13.32 12.60 -13.23
CA ASP A 819 13.71 12.61 -11.82
C ASP A 819 14.75 13.72 -11.52
N PRO A 820 14.55 14.54 -10.46
CA PRO A 820 15.50 15.55 -10.06
C PRO A 820 16.91 14.99 -9.81
N MET A 821 17.92 15.76 -10.20
CA MET A 821 19.33 15.46 -9.97
C MET A 821 19.86 16.31 -8.81
N LEU A 822 20.43 15.68 -7.80
CA LEU A 822 21.20 16.35 -6.76
C LEU A 822 22.68 16.34 -7.17
N GLN A 823 23.29 17.52 -7.26
CA GLN A 823 24.73 17.69 -7.52
C GLN A 823 25.40 18.35 -6.32
N VAL A 824 26.49 17.75 -5.84
CA VAL A 824 27.19 18.17 -4.63
C VAL A 824 28.67 18.37 -4.94
N GLU A 825 29.21 19.50 -4.48
CA GLU A 825 30.64 19.77 -4.51
C GLU A 825 31.29 19.18 -3.26
N ALA A 826 32.14 18.19 -3.46
CA ALA A 826 32.94 17.54 -2.42
C ALA A 826 34.27 17.04 -3.04
N PRO A 827 35.32 16.81 -2.23
CA PRO A 827 36.61 16.31 -2.73
C PRO A 827 36.43 15.04 -3.57
N LYS A 828 37.17 14.94 -4.67
CA LYS A 828 37.12 13.78 -5.59
C LYS A 828 37.55 12.48 -4.89
N ASP A 829 38.40 12.58 -3.87
CA ASP A 829 38.89 11.49 -3.05
C ASP A 829 38.06 11.28 -1.76
N ALA A 830 36.90 11.91 -1.63
CA ALA A 830 36.01 11.68 -0.50
C ALA A 830 35.66 10.18 -0.40
N ARG A 831 35.82 9.61 0.80
CA ARG A 831 35.52 8.21 1.08
C ARG A 831 34.04 7.90 0.92
N GLN A 832 33.18 8.87 1.23
CA GLN A 832 31.75 8.70 1.15
C GLN A 832 31.03 10.05 1.02
N VAL A 833 30.07 10.14 0.10
CA VAL A 833 29.12 11.26 0.00
C VAL A 833 27.72 10.68 -0.01
N VAL A 834 26.87 11.05 0.94
CA VAL A 834 25.54 10.45 1.15
C VAL A 834 24.51 11.53 1.46
N ALA A 835 23.39 11.52 0.74
CA ALA A 835 22.22 12.35 1.00
C ALA A 835 21.21 11.64 1.91
N LEU A 836 20.64 12.38 2.87
CA LEU A 836 19.51 12.01 3.71
C LEU A 836 18.31 12.92 3.36
N PHE A 837 17.25 12.32 2.87
CA PHE A 837 16.03 13.00 2.46
C PHE A 837 15.04 13.12 3.64
N PRO A 838 14.06 14.06 3.60
CA PRO A 838 13.07 14.25 4.67
C PRO A 838 12.21 13.03 5.01
N ASN A 839 12.04 12.13 4.05
CA ASN A 839 11.32 10.86 4.22
C ASN A 839 12.17 9.79 4.95
N GLY A 840 13.42 10.10 5.31
CA GLY A 840 14.37 9.19 5.93
C GLY A 840 15.14 8.31 4.93
N GLU A 841 14.95 8.51 3.62
CA GLU A 841 15.69 7.81 2.58
C GLU A 841 17.14 8.29 2.56
N VAL A 842 18.08 7.34 2.44
CA VAL A 842 19.51 7.59 2.41
C VAL A 842 20.05 7.14 1.06
N LYS A 843 20.69 8.04 0.31
CA LYS A 843 21.26 7.74 -1.01
C LYS A 843 22.75 8.10 -1.09
N PRO A 844 23.62 7.17 -1.52
CA PRO A 844 24.99 7.51 -1.87
C PRO A 844 25.00 8.34 -3.17
N LEU A 845 25.95 9.27 -3.27
CA LEU A 845 26.27 10.00 -4.49
C LEU A 845 27.48 9.36 -5.17
N GLU A 846 27.52 9.43 -6.49
CA GLU A 846 28.63 8.93 -7.32
C GLU A 846 29.40 10.11 -7.93
N PHE A 847 30.73 10.05 -7.92
CA PHE A 847 31.54 11.11 -8.53
C PHE A 847 31.49 11.00 -10.06
N ASN A 848 30.99 12.03 -10.72
CA ASN A 848 30.97 12.15 -12.16
C ASN A 848 32.22 12.89 -12.64
N SER A 849 33.08 12.20 -13.39
CA SER A 849 34.34 12.76 -13.89
C SER A 849 34.18 13.82 -14.99
N GLU A 850 33.04 13.85 -15.68
CA GLU A 850 32.75 14.85 -16.72
C GLU A 850 32.27 16.18 -16.12
N SER A 851 31.39 16.12 -15.12
CA SER A 851 30.88 17.32 -14.44
C SER A 851 31.76 17.79 -13.27
N GLY A 852 32.65 16.92 -12.78
CA GLY A 852 33.52 17.19 -11.63
C GLY A 852 32.78 17.23 -10.29
N LYS A 853 31.55 16.71 -10.23
CA LYS A 853 30.67 16.78 -9.05
C LYS A 853 30.22 15.38 -8.62
N TRP A 854 29.79 15.28 -7.36
CA TRP A 854 29.10 14.08 -6.84
C TRP A 854 27.62 14.19 -7.16
N GLU A 855 27.03 13.14 -7.73
CA GLU A 855 25.68 13.19 -8.30
C GLU A 855 24.82 12.02 -7.82
N CYS A 856 23.53 12.27 -7.56
CA CYS A 856 22.53 11.21 -7.46
C CYS A 856 21.17 11.68 -7.97
N ARG A 857 20.42 10.79 -8.62
CA ARG A 857 19.00 11.02 -8.94
C ARG A 857 18.10 10.52 -7.82
N PHE A 858 17.03 11.27 -7.57
CA PHE A 858 16.06 10.92 -6.54
C PHE A 858 14.63 11.12 -6.99
N ASP A 859 13.74 10.32 -6.40
CA ASP A 859 12.34 10.32 -6.75
C ASP A 859 11.64 11.29 -5.80
N ILE A 860 10.81 12.21 -6.33
CA ILE A 860 9.86 12.93 -5.48
C ILE A 860 8.69 11.98 -5.23
N PRO A 861 8.41 11.58 -3.97
CA PRO A 861 7.32 10.69 -3.72
C PRO A 861 6.00 11.32 -4.15
N THR A 862 5.10 10.55 -4.77
CA THR A 862 3.85 11.11 -5.31
C THR A 862 2.85 11.56 -4.24
N TYR A 863 3.19 11.37 -2.97
CA TYR A 863 2.48 11.87 -1.80
C TYR A 863 3.16 13.10 -1.18
N ALA A 864 4.29 13.56 -1.70
CA ALA A 864 4.94 14.80 -1.28
C ALA A 864 3.95 15.95 -1.50
N LYS A 865 3.72 16.75 -0.46
CA LYS A 865 2.86 17.92 -0.54
C LYS A 865 3.61 19.05 -1.27
N GLU A 866 2.85 19.95 -1.85
CA GLU A 866 3.34 21.25 -2.30
C GLU A 866 4.21 21.91 -1.20
N GLY A 867 5.40 22.37 -1.56
CA GLY A 867 6.28 23.11 -0.65
C GLY A 867 7.77 22.84 -0.79
N GLU A 868 8.56 23.52 0.03
CA GLU A 868 10.03 23.43 0.09
C GLU A 868 10.47 22.29 1.03
N TYR A 869 11.44 21.51 0.57
CA TYR A 869 12.01 20.36 1.28
C TYR A 869 13.52 20.48 1.35
N GLN A 870 14.11 20.01 2.46
CA GLN A 870 15.55 20.09 2.69
C GLN A 870 16.20 18.71 2.71
N VAL A 871 17.25 18.52 1.92
CA VAL A 871 18.10 17.33 1.88
C VAL A 871 19.40 17.63 2.64
N GLN A 872 19.79 16.75 3.55
CA GLN A 872 21.07 16.85 4.24
C GLN A 872 22.09 15.92 3.59
N VAL A 873 23.23 16.44 3.18
CA VAL A 873 24.30 15.64 2.57
C VAL A 873 25.47 15.55 3.53
N PHE A 874 25.89 14.34 3.84
CA PHE A 874 27.04 14.02 4.66
C PHE A 874 28.22 13.67 3.75
N VAL A 875 29.33 14.38 3.93
CA VAL A 875 30.60 14.12 3.24
C VAL A 875 31.61 13.62 4.26
N LEU A 876 32.23 12.49 3.96
CA LEU A 876 33.38 11.94 4.67
C LEU A 876 34.59 12.05 3.74
N ASP A 877 35.54 12.92 4.08
CA ASP A 877 36.74 13.09 3.28
C ASP A 877 37.74 11.92 3.46
N SER A 878 38.83 11.95 2.69
CA SER A 878 39.91 10.95 2.75
C SER A 878 40.66 10.91 4.09
N ALA A 879 40.66 12.02 4.84
CA ALA A 879 41.25 12.15 6.17
C ALA A 879 40.31 11.68 7.31
N GLY A 880 39.04 11.40 6.99
CA GLY A 880 38.03 10.96 7.95
C GLY A 880 37.25 12.09 8.62
N ASN A 881 37.41 13.34 8.19
CA ASN A 881 36.59 14.45 8.66
C ASN A 881 35.20 14.36 8.06
N ARG A 882 34.20 14.75 8.85
CA ARG A 882 32.80 14.77 8.45
C ARG A 882 32.34 16.20 8.28
N SER A 883 31.72 16.50 7.16
CA SER A 883 31.01 17.76 6.94
C SER A 883 29.57 17.48 6.49
N THR A 884 28.70 18.46 6.73
CA THR A 884 27.28 18.37 6.37
C THR A 884 26.90 19.59 5.54
N GLN A 885 26.28 19.34 4.40
CA GLN A 885 25.73 20.35 3.51
C GLN A 885 24.20 20.22 3.47
N SER A 886 23.49 21.31 3.18
CA SER A 886 22.03 21.32 3.08
C SER A 886 21.60 21.90 1.76
N PHE A 887 20.70 21.19 1.08
CA PHE A 887 20.14 21.58 -0.21
C PHE A 887 18.62 21.65 -0.09
N ASN A 888 18.01 22.64 -0.74
CA ASN A 888 16.55 22.75 -0.80
C ASN A 888 16.05 22.34 -2.18
N TYR A 889 14.89 21.68 -2.22
CA TYR A 889 14.13 21.45 -3.45
C TYR A 889 12.65 21.76 -3.21
N SER A 890 11.99 22.33 -4.21
CA SER A 890 10.56 22.60 -4.18
C SER A 890 9.79 21.48 -4.87
N VAL A 891 8.63 21.13 -4.30
CA VAL A 891 7.66 20.22 -4.92
C VAL A 891 6.47 21.06 -5.34
N ASP A 892 6.25 21.13 -6.66
CA ASP A 892 5.11 21.80 -7.28
C ASP A 892 4.22 20.80 -8.01
N ILE A 893 3.03 20.56 -7.46
CA ILE A 893 2.02 19.64 -7.96
C ILE A 893 0.77 20.37 -8.49
N SER A 894 0.82 21.69 -8.53
CA SER A 894 -0.29 22.54 -8.92
C SER A 894 -0.36 22.66 -10.43
N ALA A 895 -1.51 22.38 -11.03
CA ALA A 895 -1.66 22.54 -12.47
C ALA A 895 -1.63 24.04 -12.85
N PRO A 896 -0.91 24.43 -13.92
CA PRO A 896 -0.77 25.84 -14.29
C PRO A 896 -2.12 26.46 -14.64
N THR A 897 -2.33 27.73 -14.28
CA THR A 897 -3.54 28.47 -14.68
C THR A 897 -3.17 29.63 -15.60
N ALA A 898 -4.01 29.88 -16.61
CA ALA A 898 -3.83 31.03 -17.50
C ALA A 898 -5.19 31.57 -17.98
N LYS A 899 -5.19 32.81 -18.44
CA LYS A 899 -6.26 33.39 -19.25
C LYS A 899 -5.89 33.22 -20.71
N VAL A 900 -6.81 32.66 -21.49
CA VAL A 900 -6.63 32.45 -22.93
C VAL A 900 -7.60 33.37 -23.66
N LYS A 901 -7.08 34.15 -24.61
CA LYS A 901 -7.87 34.87 -25.61
C LYS A 901 -7.57 34.27 -26.97
N ALA A 902 -8.61 33.92 -27.70
CA ALA A 902 -8.50 33.41 -29.06
C ALA A 902 -9.46 34.17 -29.97
N GLU A 903 -8.95 34.76 -31.04
CA GLU A 903 -9.72 35.59 -31.98
C GLU A 903 -9.37 35.20 -33.42
N ARG A 904 -10.39 35.17 -34.29
CA ARG A 904 -10.18 34.90 -35.70
C ARG A 904 -9.55 36.10 -36.39
N VAL A 905 -8.49 35.83 -37.16
CA VAL A 905 -7.79 36.83 -37.98
C VAL A 905 -7.55 36.24 -39.37
N GLY A 906 -8.53 36.42 -40.27
CA GLY A 906 -8.51 35.82 -41.61
C GLY A 906 -8.71 34.30 -41.58
N GLU A 907 -7.76 33.56 -42.16
CA GLU A 907 -7.72 32.08 -42.17
C GLU A 907 -6.96 31.47 -40.97
N LYS A 908 -6.53 32.31 -40.02
CA LYS A 908 -5.79 31.89 -38.82
C LYS A 908 -6.52 32.33 -37.55
N VAL A 909 -6.21 31.65 -36.45
CA VAL A 909 -6.62 32.04 -35.11
C VAL A 909 -5.44 32.65 -34.38
N ARG A 910 -5.61 33.89 -33.89
CA ARG A 910 -4.68 34.54 -32.96
C ARG A 910 -4.96 34.03 -31.56
N VAL A 911 -3.96 33.45 -30.90
CA VAL A 911 -4.07 32.97 -29.52
C VAL A 911 -3.07 33.71 -28.63
N GLU A 912 -3.61 34.34 -27.60
CA GLU A 912 -2.86 34.99 -26.51
C GLU A 912 -3.14 34.27 -25.20
N VAL A 913 -2.07 33.91 -24.49
CA VAL A 913 -2.15 33.23 -23.20
C VAL A 913 -1.38 34.02 -22.16
N GLU A 914 -2.05 34.36 -21.06
CA GLU A 914 -1.47 35.05 -19.91
C GLU A 914 -1.68 34.21 -18.65
N GLY A 915 -0.62 33.55 -18.20
CA GLY A 915 -0.61 32.68 -17.02
C GLY A 915 0.48 33.04 -16.01
N SER A 916 0.69 32.15 -15.04
CA SER A 916 1.74 32.27 -14.02
C SER A 916 3.15 32.33 -14.64
N GLU A 917 4.10 32.99 -13.97
CA GLU A 917 5.45 33.21 -14.50
C GLU A 917 6.24 31.91 -14.74
N ASP A 918 5.86 30.83 -14.06
CA ASP A 918 6.38 29.47 -14.16
C ASP A 918 5.90 28.69 -15.39
N LEU A 919 4.97 29.23 -16.20
CA LEU A 919 4.59 28.62 -17.48
C LEU A 919 5.83 28.44 -18.36
N ALA A 920 6.11 27.18 -18.70
CA ALA A 920 7.26 26.78 -19.49
C ALA A 920 6.91 26.63 -20.98
N ARG A 921 5.75 26.03 -21.29
CA ARG A 921 5.31 25.75 -22.65
C ARG A 921 3.79 25.90 -22.79
N VAL A 922 3.36 26.45 -23.93
CA VAL A 922 1.96 26.51 -24.32
C VAL A 922 1.82 25.94 -25.71
N GLU A 923 0.91 24.98 -25.89
CA GLU A 923 0.62 24.34 -27.17
C GLU A 923 -0.86 24.54 -27.49
N VAL A 924 -1.20 24.69 -28.77
CA VAL A 924 -2.57 24.93 -29.24
C VAL A 924 -2.91 23.92 -30.31
N ALA A 925 -4.07 23.28 -30.17
CA ALA A 925 -4.66 22.38 -31.15
C ALA A 925 -6.05 22.89 -31.55
N ILE A 926 -6.37 22.83 -32.85
CA ILE A 926 -7.67 23.18 -33.39
C ILE A 926 -8.19 21.97 -34.16
N GLY A 927 -9.32 21.38 -33.75
CA GLY A 927 -9.83 20.13 -34.31
C GLY A 927 -8.90 18.93 -34.07
N SER A 928 -8.70 18.08 -35.10
CA SER A 928 -7.84 16.88 -35.07
C SER A 928 -6.40 17.12 -35.54
N VAL A 929 -5.97 18.39 -35.59
CA VAL A 929 -4.63 18.78 -36.03
C VAL A 929 -3.61 18.62 -34.89
N LYS A 930 -2.36 18.29 -35.24
CA LYS A 930 -1.24 18.16 -34.30
C LYS A 930 -1.02 19.48 -33.53
N PRO A 931 -0.85 19.46 -32.20
CA PRO A 931 -0.63 20.67 -31.40
C PRO A 931 0.57 21.49 -31.88
N GLN A 932 0.41 22.80 -31.98
CA GLN A 932 1.47 23.76 -32.32
C GLN A 932 1.89 24.56 -31.08
N ALA A 933 3.21 24.67 -30.84
CA ALA A 933 3.72 25.44 -29.71
C ALA A 933 3.65 26.95 -29.97
N LEU A 934 3.15 27.71 -28.99
CA LEU A 934 3.14 29.17 -29.03
C LEU A 934 4.51 29.74 -28.61
N ARG A 935 4.83 30.93 -29.13
CA ARG A 935 6.06 31.63 -28.79
C ARG A 935 5.86 32.39 -27.48
N ARG A 936 6.80 32.24 -26.55
CA ARG A 936 6.86 33.07 -25.34
C ARG A 936 7.25 34.50 -25.69
N THR A 937 6.43 35.47 -25.30
CA THR A 937 6.68 36.90 -25.53
C THR A 937 7.26 37.59 -24.29
N GLN A 938 6.77 37.20 -23.10
CA GLN A 938 7.26 37.65 -21.79
C GLN A 938 7.11 36.50 -20.76
N PRO A 939 7.70 36.59 -19.56
CA PRO A 939 7.36 35.66 -18.47
C PRO A 939 5.85 35.56 -18.27
N GLY A 940 5.32 34.33 -18.23
CA GLY A 940 3.88 34.07 -18.15
C GLY A 940 3.04 34.38 -19.39
N ARG A 941 3.59 35.00 -20.45
CA ARG A 941 2.83 35.39 -21.65
C ARG A 941 3.30 34.69 -22.93
N PHE A 942 2.34 34.11 -23.65
CA PHE A 942 2.56 33.38 -24.89
C PHE A 942 1.65 33.91 -26.00
N PHE A 943 2.17 33.91 -27.22
CA PHE A 943 1.50 34.40 -28.40
C PHE A 943 1.77 33.47 -29.58
N GLY A 944 0.75 33.24 -30.41
CA GLY A 944 0.97 32.67 -31.74
C GLY A 944 -0.26 32.77 -32.65
N LEU A 945 0.02 32.66 -33.94
CA LEU A 945 -0.99 32.51 -35.00
C LEU A 945 -1.01 31.06 -35.44
N VAL A 946 -2.15 30.40 -35.28
CA VAL A 946 -2.34 28.98 -35.57
C VAL A 946 -3.28 28.85 -36.77
N ASP A 947 -2.98 27.94 -37.69
CA ASP A 947 -3.85 27.68 -38.84
C ASP A 947 -5.16 27.03 -38.38
N GLY A 948 -6.30 27.65 -38.71
CA GLY A 948 -7.62 27.19 -38.24
C GLY A 948 -8.73 28.22 -38.41
N GLY A 949 -9.99 27.75 -38.39
CA GLY A 949 -11.20 28.56 -38.52
C GLY A 949 -12.09 28.52 -37.27
N ASP A 950 -13.40 28.69 -37.45
CA ASP A 950 -14.38 28.65 -36.36
C ASP A 950 -14.42 27.27 -35.71
N GLY A 951 -14.36 27.21 -34.39
CA GLY A 951 -14.30 25.93 -33.68
C GLY A 951 -13.74 26.00 -32.27
N GLU A 952 -13.61 24.82 -31.66
CA GLU A 952 -13.02 24.64 -30.34
C GLU A 952 -11.50 24.61 -30.45
N VAL A 953 -10.85 25.59 -29.83
CA VAL A 953 -9.40 25.70 -29.69
C VAL A 953 -9.01 25.11 -28.34
N VAL A 954 -8.18 24.06 -28.36
CA VAL A 954 -7.62 23.43 -27.16
C VAL A 954 -6.23 24.01 -26.91
N VAL A 955 -6.06 24.64 -25.75
CA VAL A 955 -4.80 25.21 -25.31
C VAL A 955 -4.26 24.37 -24.16
N ILE A 956 -3.07 23.82 -24.35
CA ILE A 956 -2.36 22.96 -23.40
C ILE A 956 -1.25 23.79 -22.75
N LEU A 957 -1.39 24.03 -21.45
CA LEU A 957 -0.40 24.74 -20.64
C LEU A 957 0.50 23.70 -19.97
N THR A 958 1.80 23.97 -19.93
CA THR A 958 2.79 23.16 -19.19
C THR A 958 3.70 24.09 -18.41
N ASP A 959 3.84 23.88 -17.10
CA ASP A 959 4.79 24.64 -16.26
C ASP A 959 6.20 24.01 -16.25
N LYS A 960 7.11 24.59 -15.47
CA LYS A 960 8.50 24.09 -15.29
C LYS A 960 8.58 22.76 -14.54
N ALA A 961 7.60 22.44 -13.70
CA ALA A 961 7.47 21.15 -13.01
C ALA A 961 6.77 20.09 -13.88
N HIS A 962 6.43 20.44 -15.13
CA HIS A 962 5.69 19.64 -16.10
C HIS A 962 4.24 19.31 -15.72
N ASN A 963 3.63 20.05 -14.79
CA ASN A 963 2.18 19.96 -14.59
C ASN A 963 1.47 20.54 -15.82
N ARG A 964 0.32 19.93 -16.17
CA ARG A 964 -0.43 20.28 -17.38
C ARG A 964 -1.87 20.66 -17.08
N THR A 965 -2.34 21.68 -17.78
CA THR A 965 -3.75 22.08 -17.80
C THR A 965 -4.20 22.23 -19.25
N GLU A 966 -5.36 21.67 -19.58
CA GLU A 966 -6.00 21.89 -20.88
C GLU A 966 -7.16 22.88 -20.72
N MET A 967 -7.21 23.85 -21.61
CA MET A 967 -8.25 24.87 -21.66
C MET A 967 -8.91 24.86 -23.04
N LYS A 968 -10.22 24.95 -23.07
CA LYS A 968 -11.00 24.99 -24.31
C LYS A 968 -11.58 26.39 -24.49
N VAL A 969 -11.32 27.00 -25.65
CA VAL A 969 -11.87 28.31 -26.01
C VAL A 969 -12.57 28.18 -27.35
N THR A 970 -13.82 28.63 -27.43
CA THR A 970 -14.55 28.67 -28.70
C THR A 970 -14.22 29.96 -29.43
N VAL A 971 -13.74 29.84 -30.65
CA VAL A 971 -13.56 30.97 -31.57
C VAL A 971 -14.75 31.01 -32.51
N ARG A 972 -15.40 32.17 -32.61
CA ARG A 972 -16.55 32.43 -33.48
C ARG A 972 -16.23 33.50 -34.49
#